data_AF-A0A7C6EIA6-F1
#
_entry.id   AF-A0A7C6EIA6-F1
#
_cell.length_a   1.000
_cell.length_b   1.000
_cell.length_c   1.000
_cell.angle_alpha   90.00
_cell.angle_beta   90.00
_cell.angle_gamma   90.00
#
_symmetry.space_group_name_H-M   'P 1'
#
loop_
_entity.id
_entity.type
_entity.pdbx_description
1 polymer ?
#
loop_
_entity_poly.entity_id
_entity_poly.type
_entity_poly.pdbx_seq_one_letter_code
_entity_poly.pdbx_strand_id
1 'polypeptide(L)'
;MIIQDETNHKFTFSAWLFDVYPSEQGITIWLIDQEGNKICCFYKFKPSFFLHLNSNDIKRVTMLATQYPTEISIFKTSRMELYSGKFLDVIQVLIHNPLRFKNIVQFFEKFFAYFAFFNSDISVEQQFLYETRLFPLARGEYKISSNGELIEWQLNDSREATEYEIPPLSIMQIRISPEYAWVPPKYQKSIQLEISYDNRTYVLEQNLPNEFLEAFNWHLYRCNPDLIITDYGDSIILPKIAQLSKQLNIPLLLNRDPKAFYCTKKESSFFQYGRIVHKDGAFLLAGRWHIDTNNSFTIAEADLDGLFEMVRLTQMCGQQQARASIGTSMSSMQFSWAYQNKVLIPSKKREAEEFKSAETLLLADRGGLIFNPPAGYHEEIAELDFVSMYPTIMVNNNISPETINCQCCASNPSCRTVPELGYRICSKRKGLIPETLRNVIIKRAYYKQKKKEYKWKDPTLFKKYDRLQNALKWMLVSCFGYLGYKNARFGRIEAHESVNAFSREAILMAKEIAERNGFEFLHAIIDCMWLKKPGATQRDYELLSEEIARRVGIDISLEGIYNWILFPSLKTDPGLSANNHYVGCYKHGDLKMRGIEARRHDVPKIIKNMQKAMLEKMATARNVEELSALLPEVLETARNYISIIRSGRANSMELVIKRHITKEPEEYTNNSISAIVSKMIEEAGIHLSAGESIEFIIIDQSGKKNPEKAKPLALYALDDGYDIEQYTEFALKAIETLSLPFGYDIGKIKAYFGISPTNLKSAILPVQKQVMPLFQIEI
;
A
#
# COMPACT_ATOMS: atom_id res chain seq x y z
N MET A 1 -1.30 -43.47 -3.11
CA MET A 1 -1.57 -44.88 -2.76
C MET A 1 -2.45 -44.89 -1.51
N ILE A 2 -3.65 -45.47 -1.59
CA ILE A 2 -4.60 -45.55 -0.47
C ILE A 2 -4.33 -46.88 0.25
N ILE A 3 -3.95 -46.85 1.52
CA ILE A 3 -3.90 -48.04 2.39
C ILE A 3 -5.23 -48.09 3.13
N GLN A 4 -5.97 -49.19 2.96
CA GLN A 4 -7.29 -49.41 3.54
C GLN A 4 -7.17 -50.21 4.85
N ASP A 5 -7.82 -49.73 5.90
CA ASP A 5 -8.16 -50.52 7.09
C ASP A 5 -9.59 -50.14 7.55
N GLU A 6 -10.41 -51.15 7.82
CA GLU A 6 -11.86 -51.04 8.05
C GLU A 6 -12.19 -50.70 9.51
N THR A 7 -12.13 -49.43 9.89
CA THR A 7 -12.94 -48.83 10.99
C THR A 7 -12.84 -47.30 10.91
N ASN A 8 -13.96 -46.60 10.70
CA ASN A 8 -14.01 -45.14 10.48
C ASN A 8 -13.07 -44.66 9.36
N HIS A 9 -13.49 -44.78 8.09
CA HIS A 9 -12.72 -44.28 6.95
C HIS A 9 -12.35 -42.80 7.16
N LYS A 10 -11.06 -42.57 7.45
CA LYS A 10 -10.41 -41.27 7.49
C LYS A 10 -9.52 -41.18 6.26
N PHE A 11 -9.71 -40.13 5.47
CA PHE A 11 -8.90 -39.85 4.31
C PHE A 11 -7.81 -38.84 4.72
N THR A 12 -6.56 -39.17 4.45
CA THR A 12 -5.43 -38.24 4.69
C THR A 12 -5.01 -37.64 3.36
N PHE A 13 -4.98 -36.32 3.29
CA PHE A 13 -4.59 -35.57 2.10
C PHE A 13 -3.35 -34.74 2.40
N SER A 14 -2.31 -34.88 1.58
CA SER A 14 -1.19 -33.93 1.54
C SER A 14 -1.59 -32.78 0.63
N ALA A 15 -1.88 -31.62 1.22
CA ALA A 15 -2.49 -30.50 0.50
C ALA A 15 -2.05 -29.15 1.07
N TRP A 16 -2.50 -28.07 0.42
CA TRP A 16 -2.40 -26.71 0.91
C TRP A 16 -3.77 -26.20 1.35
N LEU A 17 -3.83 -25.51 2.49
CA LEU A 17 -5.02 -24.76 2.89
C LEU A 17 -5.24 -23.59 1.93
N PHE A 18 -6.28 -23.62 1.10
CA PHE A 18 -6.53 -22.58 0.12
C PHE A 18 -7.47 -21.49 0.64
N ASP A 19 -8.71 -21.84 0.99
CA ASP A 19 -9.73 -20.84 1.35
C ASP A 19 -10.56 -21.29 2.55
N VAL A 20 -11.02 -20.32 3.35
CA VAL A 20 -11.88 -20.57 4.52
C VAL A 20 -12.95 -19.51 4.64
N TYR A 21 -14.17 -19.92 4.98
CA TYR A 21 -15.30 -19.01 5.22
C TYR A 21 -16.36 -19.67 6.11
N PRO A 22 -17.15 -18.88 6.87
CA PRO A 22 -18.21 -19.42 7.73
C PRO A 22 -19.34 -20.06 6.92
N SER A 23 -19.88 -21.15 7.44
CA SER A 23 -21.05 -21.86 6.90
C SER A 23 -21.92 -22.38 8.04
N GLU A 24 -23.07 -22.98 7.71
CA GLU A 24 -23.98 -23.53 8.73
C GLU A 24 -23.36 -24.70 9.53
N GLN A 25 -22.39 -25.42 8.94
CA GLN A 25 -21.70 -26.54 9.57
C GLN A 25 -20.48 -26.12 10.41
N GLY A 26 -20.16 -24.82 10.44
CA GLY A 26 -18.97 -24.28 11.10
C GLY A 26 -18.17 -23.38 10.15
N ILE A 27 -16.95 -23.80 9.83
CA ILE A 27 -16.10 -23.19 8.81
C ILE A 27 -15.98 -24.18 7.65
N THR A 28 -16.30 -23.73 6.44
CA THR A 28 -15.95 -24.45 5.21
C THR A 28 -14.49 -24.18 4.87
N ILE A 29 -13.78 -25.24 4.48
CA ILE A 29 -12.35 -25.26 4.21
C ILE A 29 -12.12 -25.87 2.83
N TRP A 30 -11.40 -25.14 1.98
CA TRP A 30 -10.92 -25.64 0.70
C TRP A 30 -9.44 -25.96 0.79
N LEU A 31 -9.08 -27.17 0.37
CA LEU A 31 -7.71 -27.63 0.21
C LEU A 31 -7.42 -27.86 -1.29
N ILE A 32 -6.16 -27.69 -1.68
CA ILE A 32 -5.67 -28.03 -3.02
C ILE A 32 -4.52 -29.01 -2.86
N ASP A 33 -4.55 -30.16 -3.52
CA ASP A 33 -3.44 -31.13 -3.49
C ASP A 33 -2.36 -30.85 -4.54
N GLN A 34 -1.37 -31.73 -4.65
CA GLN A 34 -0.22 -31.57 -5.56
C GLN A 34 -0.59 -31.74 -7.04
N GLU A 35 -1.65 -32.50 -7.30
CA GLU A 35 -2.23 -32.69 -8.62
C GLU A 35 -3.19 -31.57 -9.00
N GLY A 36 -3.47 -30.65 -8.07
CA GLY A 36 -4.38 -29.54 -8.25
C GLY A 36 -5.85 -29.91 -8.11
N ASN A 37 -6.19 -31.04 -7.49
CA ASN A 37 -7.55 -31.38 -7.11
C ASN A 37 -8.00 -30.51 -5.93
N LYS A 38 -9.28 -30.16 -5.94
CA LYS A 38 -9.90 -29.27 -4.97
C LYS A 38 -10.72 -30.11 -4.00
N ILE A 39 -10.37 -30.08 -2.73
CA ILE A 39 -11.04 -30.86 -1.67
C ILE A 39 -11.79 -29.88 -0.76
N CYS A 40 -13.10 -30.06 -0.66
CA CYS A 40 -13.94 -29.26 0.24
C CYS A 40 -14.25 -30.08 1.50
N CYS A 41 -14.05 -29.48 2.66
CA CYS A 41 -14.36 -30.07 3.97
C CYS A 41 -14.86 -28.98 4.93
N PHE A 42 -15.25 -29.36 6.14
CA PHE A 42 -15.67 -28.40 7.16
C PHE A 42 -15.05 -28.69 8.52
N TYR A 43 -15.00 -27.67 9.38
CA TYR A 43 -14.60 -27.80 10.78
C TYR A 43 -15.64 -27.15 11.68
N LYS A 44 -16.08 -27.84 12.75
CA LYS A 44 -17.08 -27.36 13.70
C LYS A 44 -16.52 -26.27 14.63
N PHE A 45 -16.21 -25.12 14.07
CA PHE A 45 -15.73 -23.95 14.80
C PHE A 45 -16.87 -23.16 15.42
N LYS A 46 -16.65 -22.67 16.64
CA LYS A 46 -17.60 -21.79 17.34
C LYS A 46 -16.87 -20.48 17.67
N PRO A 47 -17.09 -19.38 16.94
CA PRO A 47 -16.43 -18.11 17.24
C PRO A 47 -16.88 -17.57 18.60
N SER A 48 -16.04 -16.73 19.20
CA SER A 48 -16.38 -16.11 20.49
C SER A 48 -15.83 -14.70 20.63
N PHE A 49 -16.51 -13.93 21.48
CA PHE A 49 -16.03 -12.63 21.94
C PHE A 49 -16.08 -12.57 23.46
N PHE A 50 -15.42 -11.58 24.05
CA PHE A 50 -15.32 -11.44 25.50
C PHE A 50 -15.93 -10.13 25.98
N LEU A 51 -16.54 -10.19 27.16
CA LEU A 51 -17.14 -9.06 27.85
C LEU A 51 -16.51 -8.90 29.23
N HIS A 52 -15.95 -7.73 29.52
CA HIS A 52 -15.55 -7.33 30.87
C HIS A 52 -16.66 -6.46 31.47
N LEU A 53 -17.34 -6.98 32.49
CA LEU A 53 -18.57 -6.41 33.04
C LEU A 53 -18.56 -6.43 34.57
N ASN A 54 -19.37 -5.56 35.17
CA ASN A 54 -19.65 -5.61 36.61
C ASN A 54 -20.60 -6.78 36.95
N SER A 55 -20.72 -7.10 38.24
CA SER A 55 -21.54 -8.22 38.73
C SER A 55 -23.02 -8.16 38.36
N ASN A 56 -23.61 -6.97 38.23
CA ASN A 56 -25.02 -6.80 37.88
C ASN A 56 -25.27 -7.14 36.40
N ASP A 57 -24.34 -6.74 35.53
CA ASP A 57 -24.43 -6.94 34.09
C ASP A 57 -24.19 -8.39 33.65
N ILE A 58 -23.45 -9.19 34.46
CA ILE A 58 -23.22 -10.62 34.17
C ILE A 58 -24.56 -11.39 34.10
N LYS A 59 -25.51 -11.11 35.00
CA LYS A 59 -26.84 -11.75 34.96
C LYS A 59 -27.60 -11.41 33.68
N ARG A 60 -27.44 -10.18 33.20
CA ARG A 60 -28.07 -9.70 31.97
C ARG A 60 -27.54 -10.42 30.75
N VAL A 61 -26.25 -10.75 30.70
CA VAL A 61 -25.65 -11.54 29.60
C VAL A 61 -26.33 -12.91 29.47
N THR A 62 -26.55 -13.61 30.58
CA THR A 62 -27.25 -14.91 30.56
C THR A 62 -28.67 -14.78 30.03
N MET A 63 -29.42 -13.77 30.48
CA MET A 63 -30.77 -13.51 29.99
C MET A 63 -30.80 -13.23 28.48
N LEU A 64 -29.88 -12.39 27.99
CA LEU A 64 -29.78 -12.04 26.58
C LEU A 64 -29.41 -13.24 25.69
N ALA A 65 -28.54 -14.13 26.18
CA ALA A 65 -28.19 -15.34 25.45
C ALA A 65 -29.37 -16.31 25.30
N THR A 66 -30.17 -16.49 26.35
CA THR A 66 -31.36 -17.37 26.30
C THR A 66 -32.48 -16.80 25.42
N GLN A 67 -32.58 -15.47 25.29
CA GLN A 67 -33.61 -14.81 24.46
C GLN A 67 -33.29 -14.83 22.97
N TYR A 68 -32.02 -15.03 22.59
CA TYR A 68 -31.64 -14.98 21.19
C TYR A 68 -31.97 -16.32 20.49
N PRO A 69 -32.52 -16.32 19.25
CA PRO A 69 -32.94 -17.56 18.59
C PRO A 69 -31.82 -18.55 18.27
N THR A 70 -30.58 -18.05 18.15
CA THR A 70 -29.40 -18.87 17.89
C THR A 70 -28.76 -19.31 19.20
N GLU A 71 -28.34 -20.56 19.30
CA GLU A 71 -27.68 -21.10 20.49
C GLU A 71 -26.38 -20.34 20.82
N ILE A 72 -26.32 -19.86 22.06
CA ILE A 72 -25.19 -19.11 22.63
C ILE A 72 -24.81 -19.77 23.95
N SER A 73 -23.53 -20.09 24.12
CA SER A 73 -22.99 -20.58 25.40
C SER A 73 -22.15 -19.51 26.06
N ILE A 74 -22.23 -19.43 27.39
CA ILE A 74 -21.53 -18.43 28.17
C ILE A 74 -20.60 -19.11 29.16
N PHE A 75 -19.35 -18.63 29.22
CA PHE A 75 -18.34 -19.14 30.14
C PHE A 75 -17.69 -18.00 30.90
N LYS A 76 -17.41 -18.19 32.19
CA LYS A 76 -16.49 -17.32 32.93
C LYS A 76 -15.07 -17.78 32.64
N THR A 77 -14.19 -16.86 32.27
CA THR A 77 -12.78 -17.16 32.03
C THR A 77 -11.91 -15.98 32.43
N SER A 78 -10.60 -16.19 32.43
CA SER A 78 -9.62 -15.15 32.71
C SER A 78 -8.71 -14.96 31.49
N ARG A 79 -8.43 -13.71 31.15
CA ARG A 79 -7.61 -13.32 29.99
C ARG A 79 -6.69 -12.16 30.35
N MET A 80 -5.53 -12.08 29.72
CA MET A 80 -4.57 -11.02 30.00
C MET A 80 -5.01 -9.71 29.33
N GLU A 81 -4.99 -8.61 30.08
CA GLU A 81 -5.05 -7.26 29.54
C GLU A 81 -3.62 -6.79 29.25
N LEU A 82 -3.37 -6.35 28.01
CA LEU A 82 -2.02 -6.14 27.47
C LEU A 82 -1.22 -5.10 28.27
N TYR A 83 -1.82 -3.94 28.55
CA TYR A 83 -1.11 -2.78 29.08
C TYR A 83 -0.70 -2.99 30.54
N SER A 84 -1.66 -3.36 31.39
CA SER A 84 -1.44 -3.68 32.80
C SER A 84 -0.68 -5.00 32.99
N GLY A 85 -0.79 -5.93 32.04
CA GLY A 85 -0.27 -7.30 32.18
C GLY A 85 -1.02 -8.16 33.19
N LYS A 86 -2.15 -7.66 33.72
CA LYS A 86 -2.98 -8.38 34.67
C LYS A 86 -4.00 -9.26 33.95
N PHE A 87 -4.42 -10.32 34.62
CA PHE A 87 -5.55 -11.13 34.17
C PHE A 87 -6.86 -10.50 34.63
N LEU A 88 -7.79 -10.31 33.70
CA LEU A 88 -9.14 -9.83 33.95
C LEU A 88 -10.12 -11.00 33.88
N ASP A 89 -11.07 -11.01 34.80
CA ASP A 89 -12.22 -11.91 34.74
C ASP A 89 -13.20 -11.40 33.70
N VAL A 90 -13.46 -12.23 32.70
CA VAL A 90 -14.31 -11.90 31.56
C VAL A 90 -15.33 -12.99 31.29
N ILE A 91 -16.43 -12.57 30.68
CA ILE A 91 -17.46 -13.48 30.17
C ILE A 91 -17.15 -13.77 28.70
N GLN A 92 -16.85 -15.02 28.37
CA GLN A 92 -16.75 -15.50 27.01
C GLN A 92 -18.15 -15.86 26.49
N VAL A 93 -18.53 -15.23 25.38
CA VAL A 93 -19.78 -15.51 24.67
C VAL A 93 -19.43 -16.32 23.43
N LEU A 94 -19.74 -17.61 23.47
CA LEU A 94 -19.50 -18.59 22.41
C LEU A 94 -20.75 -18.73 21.54
N ILE A 95 -20.59 -18.62 20.23
CA ILE A 95 -21.69 -18.62 19.27
C ILE A 95 -21.64 -19.90 18.43
N HIS A 96 -22.71 -20.68 18.43
CA HIS A 96 -22.72 -21.98 17.76
C HIS A 96 -22.90 -21.92 16.25
N ASN A 97 -23.52 -20.85 15.73
CA ASN A 97 -23.64 -20.60 14.29
C ASN A 97 -22.71 -19.45 13.86
N PRO A 98 -21.58 -19.72 13.19
CA PRO A 98 -20.63 -18.72 12.73
C PRO A 98 -21.23 -17.60 11.86
N LEU A 99 -22.23 -17.90 11.04
CA LEU A 99 -22.88 -16.91 10.17
C LEU A 99 -23.62 -15.82 10.96
N ARG A 100 -23.98 -16.10 12.23
CA ARG A 100 -24.68 -15.16 13.11
C ARG A 100 -23.76 -14.33 13.99
N PHE A 101 -22.43 -14.55 13.92
CA PHE A 101 -21.47 -13.91 14.81
C PHE A 101 -21.62 -12.38 14.88
N LYS A 102 -21.55 -11.72 13.73
CA LYS A 102 -21.67 -10.26 13.63
C LYS A 102 -23.01 -9.75 14.15
N ASN A 103 -24.11 -10.43 13.82
CA ASN A 103 -25.45 -10.01 14.23
C ASN A 103 -25.65 -10.15 15.74
N ILE A 104 -25.07 -11.18 16.35
CA ILE A 104 -25.13 -11.38 17.80
C ILE A 104 -24.27 -10.34 18.52
N VAL A 105 -23.05 -10.06 18.03
CA VAL A 105 -22.24 -8.98 18.59
C VAL A 105 -23.01 -7.65 18.57
N GLN A 106 -23.58 -7.29 17.42
CA GLN A 106 -24.40 -6.08 17.27
C GLN A 106 -25.65 -6.07 18.17
N PHE A 107 -26.22 -7.23 18.46
CA PHE A 107 -27.33 -7.35 19.42
C PHE A 107 -26.86 -7.03 20.84
N PHE A 108 -25.71 -7.57 21.28
CA PHE A 108 -25.13 -7.28 22.58
C PHE A 108 -24.68 -5.81 22.72
N GLU A 109 -24.16 -5.20 21.65
CA GLU A 109 -23.72 -3.79 21.61
C GLU A 109 -24.85 -2.80 21.93
N LYS A 110 -26.13 -3.20 21.81
CA LYS A 110 -27.28 -2.37 22.21
C LYS A 110 -27.44 -2.24 23.72
N PHE A 111 -26.84 -3.15 24.49
CA PHE A 111 -27.05 -3.28 25.94
C PHE A 111 -25.82 -2.97 26.78
N PHE A 112 -24.63 -3.06 26.19
CA PHE A 112 -23.37 -2.84 26.89
C PHE A 112 -22.54 -1.77 26.19
N ALA A 113 -21.77 -1.01 26.97
CA ALA A 113 -20.89 0.00 26.41
C ALA A 113 -19.77 -0.64 25.57
N TYR A 114 -19.30 0.08 24.55
CA TYR A 114 -18.31 -0.44 23.60
C TYR A 114 -17.00 -0.92 24.27
N PHE A 115 -16.60 -0.30 25.39
CA PHE A 115 -15.41 -0.69 26.16
C PHE A 115 -15.58 -1.98 26.97
N ALA A 116 -16.76 -2.59 27.00
CA ALA A 116 -16.93 -3.92 27.56
C ALA A 116 -16.40 -4.99 26.61
N PHE A 117 -16.35 -4.72 25.30
CA PHE A 117 -16.14 -5.72 24.25
C PHE A 117 -14.68 -5.93 23.88
N PHE A 118 -14.31 -7.20 23.75
CA PHE A 118 -13.03 -7.65 23.22
C PHE A 118 -13.24 -8.79 22.22
N ASN A 119 -12.36 -8.87 21.21
CA ASN A 119 -12.38 -9.83 20.11
C ASN A 119 -13.70 -9.84 19.30
N SER A 120 -14.54 -8.82 19.47
CA SER A 120 -15.92 -8.80 18.96
C SER A 120 -16.04 -8.46 17.47
N ASP A 121 -15.02 -7.84 16.89
CA ASP A 121 -15.00 -7.36 15.51
C ASP A 121 -13.89 -8.03 14.67
N ILE A 122 -13.31 -9.12 15.18
CA ILE A 122 -12.42 -10.00 14.43
C ILE A 122 -13.29 -10.92 13.57
N SER A 123 -12.95 -11.06 12.29
CA SER A 123 -13.71 -11.94 11.39
C SER A 123 -13.68 -13.39 11.87
N VAL A 124 -14.72 -14.16 11.57
CA VAL A 124 -14.84 -15.55 12.05
C VAL A 124 -13.74 -16.42 11.44
N GLU A 125 -13.40 -16.17 10.18
CA GLU A 125 -12.30 -16.80 9.45
C GLU A 125 -10.96 -16.56 10.16
N GLN A 126 -10.69 -15.31 10.54
CA GLN A 126 -9.47 -14.96 11.26
C GLN A 126 -9.44 -15.59 12.65
N GLN A 127 -10.54 -15.57 13.40
CA GLN A 127 -10.60 -16.26 14.70
C GLN A 127 -10.27 -17.75 14.57
N PHE A 128 -10.83 -18.42 13.56
CA PHE A 128 -10.52 -19.81 13.24
C PHE A 128 -9.03 -20.00 12.95
N LEU A 129 -8.44 -19.19 12.07
CA LEU A 129 -7.03 -19.28 11.70
C LEU A 129 -6.10 -18.99 12.90
N TYR A 130 -6.45 -18.04 13.76
CA TYR A 130 -5.66 -17.72 14.95
C TYR A 130 -5.69 -18.84 15.99
N GLU A 131 -6.88 -19.40 16.25
CA GLU A 131 -7.07 -20.46 17.24
C GLU A 131 -6.40 -21.77 16.81
N THR A 132 -6.60 -22.15 15.56
CA THR A 132 -6.04 -23.39 15.00
C THR A 132 -4.56 -23.28 14.61
N ARG A 133 -4.02 -22.05 14.57
CA ARG A 133 -2.69 -21.71 14.04
C ARG A 133 -2.49 -22.07 12.57
N LEU A 134 -3.57 -22.43 11.86
CA LEU A 134 -3.56 -22.59 10.42
C LEU A 134 -3.37 -21.23 9.74
N PHE A 135 -2.77 -21.25 8.55
CA PHE A 135 -2.61 -20.06 7.73
C PHE A 135 -2.86 -20.42 6.27
N PRO A 136 -3.42 -19.53 5.45
CA PRO A 136 -3.68 -19.87 4.06
C PRO A 136 -2.35 -20.10 3.33
N LEU A 137 -2.37 -21.03 2.38
CA LEU A 137 -1.25 -21.63 1.67
C LEU A 137 -0.31 -22.44 2.57
N ALA A 138 -0.72 -22.84 3.78
CA ALA A 138 0.03 -23.78 4.60
C ALA A 138 -0.01 -25.17 3.97
N ARG A 139 1.16 -25.77 3.72
CA ARG A 139 1.28 -27.16 3.30
C ARG A 139 1.25 -28.10 4.50
N GLY A 140 0.49 -29.18 4.41
CA GLY A 140 0.41 -30.16 5.48
C GLY A 140 -0.38 -31.40 5.10
N GLU A 141 -0.49 -32.30 6.08
CA GLU A 141 -1.37 -33.45 6.03
C GLU A 141 -2.68 -33.13 6.75
N TYR A 142 -3.79 -33.35 6.08
CA TYR A 142 -5.14 -33.06 6.60
C TYR A 142 -5.95 -34.35 6.63
N LYS A 143 -6.41 -34.75 7.81
CA LYS A 143 -7.24 -35.96 8.00
C LYS A 143 -8.70 -35.56 8.05
N ILE A 144 -9.45 -36.02 7.06
CA ILE A 144 -10.87 -35.74 6.86
C ILE A 144 -11.66 -37.02 7.08
N SER A 145 -12.74 -36.94 7.84
CA SER A 145 -13.62 -38.08 8.07
C SER A 145 -14.48 -38.39 6.84
N SER A 146 -15.14 -39.55 6.82
CA SER A 146 -16.10 -39.92 5.79
C SER A 146 -17.29 -38.95 5.64
N ASN A 147 -17.61 -38.15 6.67
CA ASN A 147 -18.69 -37.17 6.61
C ASN A 147 -18.23 -35.78 6.07
N GLY A 148 -16.95 -35.61 5.76
CA GLY A 148 -16.37 -34.34 5.30
C GLY A 148 -15.83 -33.41 6.40
N GLU A 149 -15.85 -33.84 7.67
CA GLU A 149 -15.27 -33.09 8.79
C GLU A 149 -13.74 -33.22 8.85
N LEU A 150 -13.03 -32.10 8.91
CA LEU A 150 -11.60 -32.05 9.21
C LEU A 150 -11.40 -32.38 10.69
N ILE A 151 -10.69 -33.49 10.97
CA ILE A 151 -10.49 -33.98 12.34
C ILE A 151 -9.12 -33.56 12.88
N GLU A 152 -8.09 -33.65 12.05
CA GLU A 152 -6.69 -33.49 12.47
C GLU A 152 -5.86 -32.92 11.31
N TRP A 153 -4.84 -32.15 11.63
CA TRP A 153 -3.85 -31.68 10.65
C TRP A 153 -2.45 -31.67 11.25
N GLN A 154 -1.45 -31.89 10.40
CA GLN A 154 -0.04 -31.72 10.71
C GLN A 154 0.60 -30.85 9.62
N LEU A 155 1.11 -29.69 10.02
CA LEU A 155 1.76 -28.79 9.07
C LEU A 155 3.22 -29.21 8.88
N ASN A 156 3.64 -29.30 7.63
CA ASN A 156 5.06 -29.47 7.24
C ASN A 156 5.66 -28.12 6.81
N ASP A 157 5.08 -27.03 7.33
CA ASP A 157 5.28 -25.68 6.85
C ASP A 157 5.13 -24.67 8.00
N SER A 158 5.69 -23.47 7.83
CA SER A 158 5.62 -22.38 8.79
C SER A 158 5.36 -21.04 8.10
N ARG A 159 4.58 -20.18 8.78
CA ARG A 159 4.42 -18.77 8.40
C ARG A 159 5.76 -18.02 8.34
N GLU A 160 6.74 -18.47 9.12
CA GLU A 160 8.08 -17.89 9.22
C GLU A 160 9.03 -18.41 8.14
N ALA A 161 8.65 -19.47 7.41
CA ALA A 161 9.48 -20.06 6.37
C ALA A 161 9.83 -19.03 5.30
N THR A 162 11.12 -18.88 5.01
CA THR A 162 11.64 -18.04 3.93
C THR A 162 11.60 -18.73 2.57
N GLU A 163 11.48 -20.05 2.54
CA GLU A 163 11.27 -20.80 1.31
C GLU A 163 10.07 -21.71 1.52
N TYR A 164 9.16 -21.71 0.54
CA TYR A 164 7.93 -22.50 0.58
C TYR A 164 7.42 -22.72 -0.85
N GLU A 165 6.55 -23.72 -0.98
CA GLU A 165 5.87 -24.04 -2.23
C GLU A 165 4.43 -23.51 -2.22
N ILE A 166 3.94 -23.17 -3.41
CA ILE A 166 2.56 -22.76 -3.66
C ILE A 166 1.85 -23.91 -4.39
N PRO A 167 0.56 -24.19 -4.10
CA PRO A 167 -0.20 -25.19 -4.82
C PRO A 167 -0.27 -24.86 -6.33
N PRO A 168 -0.52 -25.84 -7.21
CA PRO A 168 -0.71 -25.61 -8.64
C PRO A 168 -2.04 -24.90 -8.92
N LEU A 169 -2.05 -23.57 -8.74
CA LEU A 169 -3.23 -22.72 -8.87
C LEU A 169 -3.59 -22.47 -10.34
N SER A 170 -4.83 -22.71 -10.72
CA SER A 170 -5.36 -22.25 -12.02
C SER A 170 -5.80 -20.78 -11.95
N ILE A 171 -5.42 -20.00 -12.96
CA ILE A 171 -5.68 -18.56 -13.00
C ILE A 171 -6.50 -18.21 -14.25
N MET A 172 -7.58 -17.47 -14.04
CA MET A 172 -8.33 -16.79 -15.10
C MET A 172 -8.17 -15.29 -14.95
N GLN A 173 -7.75 -14.61 -16.02
CA GLN A 173 -7.72 -13.15 -16.09
C GLN A 173 -8.94 -12.64 -16.85
N ILE A 174 -9.59 -11.60 -16.33
CA ILE A 174 -10.76 -10.97 -16.96
C ILE A 174 -10.48 -9.47 -17.03
N ARG A 175 -10.43 -8.92 -18.23
CA ARG A 175 -10.16 -7.50 -18.47
C ARG A 175 -11.22 -6.89 -19.37
N ILE A 176 -11.28 -5.57 -19.37
CA ILE A 176 -12.06 -4.83 -20.36
C ILE A 176 -11.21 -4.72 -21.62
N SER A 177 -11.84 -4.94 -22.78
CA SER A 177 -11.16 -4.94 -24.08
C SER A 177 -10.34 -3.65 -24.31
N PRO A 178 -9.07 -3.75 -24.77
CA PRO A 178 -8.20 -2.60 -25.03
C PRO A 178 -8.76 -1.58 -26.01
N GLU A 179 -9.62 -1.99 -26.93
CA GLU A 179 -10.27 -1.11 -27.92
C GLU A 179 -11.10 0.00 -27.25
N TYR A 180 -11.50 -0.20 -25.99
CA TYR A 180 -12.24 0.75 -25.18
C TYR A 180 -11.45 1.28 -23.97
N ALA A 181 -10.16 0.91 -23.81
CA ALA A 181 -9.36 1.27 -22.62
C ALA A 181 -9.07 2.77 -22.46
N TRP A 182 -9.24 3.56 -23.52
CA TRP A 182 -9.08 5.02 -23.50
C TRP A 182 -10.27 5.75 -22.86
N VAL A 183 -11.43 5.09 -22.75
CA VAL A 183 -12.60 5.56 -21.99
C VAL A 183 -12.60 4.81 -20.66
N PRO A 184 -12.43 5.49 -19.51
CA PRO A 184 -12.44 4.77 -18.24
C PRO A 184 -13.72 3.94 -18.09
N PRO A 185 -13.61 2.68 -17.65
CA PRO A 185 -14.72 1.72 -17.63
C PRO A 185 -16.04 2.20 -17.05
N LYS A 186 -15.99 3.12 -16.07
CA LYS A 186 -17.18 3.73 -15.45
C LYS A 186 -18.05 4.54 -16.42
N TYR A 187 -17.50 4.94 -17.56
CA TYR A 187 -18.20 5.72 -18.59
C TYR A 187 -18.77 4.85 -19.73
N GLN A 188 -18.63 3.51 -19.67
CA GLN A 188 -19.04 2.61 -20.76
C GLN A 188 -20.43 1.99 -20.54
N LYS A 189 -21.33 2.13 -21.54
CA LYS A 189 -22.71 1.57 -21.50
C LYS A 189 -22.74 0.06 -21.69
N SER A 190 -21.97 -0.50 -22.62
CA SER A 190 -21.74 -1.94 -22.80
C SER A 190 -20.29 -2.25 -22.45
N ILE A 191 -20.02 -3.45 -21.91
CA ILE A 191 -18.64 -3.89 -21.63
C ILE A 191 -18.31 -5.07 -22.54
N GLN A 192 -17.21 -4.95 -23.27
CA GLN A 192 -16.58 -6.09 -23.94
C GLN A 192 -15.48 -6.63 -23.02
N LEU A 193 -15.52 -7.94 -22.74
CA LEU A 193 -14.57 -8.57 -21.83
C LEU A 193 -13.59 -9.46 -22.59
N GLU A 194 -12.31 -9.34 -22.23
CA GLU A 194 -11.29 -10.33 -22.57
C GLU A 194 -11.12 -11.30 -21.40
N ILE A 195 -11.34 -12.58 -21.65
CA ILE A 195 -11.09 -13.66 -20.70
C ILE A 195 -9.86 -14.44 -21.17
N SER A 196 -8.85 -14.51 -20.32
CA SER A 196 -7.59 -15.21 -20.63
C SER A 196 -7.28 -16.32 -19.61
N TYR A 197 -7.00 -17.51 -20.11
CA TYR A 197 -6.51 -18.68 -19.36
C TYR A 197 -5.91 -19.70 -20.35
N ASP A 198 -5.08 -20.64 -19.88
CA ASP A 198 -4.40 -21.65 -20.71
C ASP A 198 -3.66 -21.07 -21.94
N ASN A 199 -3.06 -19.88 -21.80
CA ASN A 199 -2.42 -19.12 -22.87
C ASN A 199 -3.33 -18.79 -24.07
N ARG A 200 -4.65 -18.72 -23.85
CA ARG A 200 -5.65 -18.30 -24.83
C ARG A 200 -6.43 -17.12 -24.30
N THR A 201 -6.83 -16.22 -25.20
CA THR A 201 -7.67 -15.07 -24.90
C THR A 201 -8.96 -15.18 -25.71
N TYR A 202 -10.09 -14.97 -25.06
CA TYR A 202 -11.43 -15.03 -25.60
C TYR A 202 -12.09 -13.66 -25.41
N VAL A 203 -12.81 -13.19 -26.43
CA VAL A 203 -13.53 -11.92 -26.37
C VAL A 203 -15.02 -12.21 -26.23
N LEU A 204 -15.66 -11.62 -25.22
CA LEU A 204 -17.09 -11.70 -24.98
C LEU A 204 -17.72 -10.33 -25.20
N GLU A 205 -18.69 -10.28 -26.10
CA GLU A 205 -19.47 -9.07 -26.39
C GLU A 205 -20.82 -9.11 -25.70
N GLN A 206 -21.22 -7.99 -25.09
CA GLN A 206 -22.51 -7.88 -24.40
C GLN A 206 -23.70 -7.60 -25.34
N ASN A 207 -23.55 -7.85 -26.64
CA ASN A 207 -24.56 -7.56 -27.65
C ASN A 207 -25.84 -8.40 -27.45
N LEU A 208 -25.68 -9.65 -27.00
CA LEU A 208 -26.75 -10.56 -26.63
C LEU A 208 -26.55 -10.98 -25.16
N PRO A 209 -27.23 -10.33 -24.19
CA PRO A 209 -26.97 -10.54 -22.77
C PRO A 209 -27.09 -11.98 -22.27
N ASN A 210 -27.99 -12.78 -22.83
CA ASN A 210 -28.15 -14.20 -22.48
C ASN A 210 -26.93 -15.02 -22.91
N GLU A 211 -26.55 -14.92 -24.19
CA GLU A 211 -25.38 -15.61 -24.76
C GLU A 211 -24.09 -15.20 -24.05
N PHE A 212 -23.98 -13.92 -23.69
CA PHE A 212 -22.86 -13.41 -22.90
C PHE A 212 -22.74 -14.14 -21.54
N LEU A 213 -23.83 -14.27 -20.78
CA LEU A 213 -23.82 -14.95 -19.48
C LEU A 213 -23.56 -16.46 -19.61
N GLU A 214 -24.13 -17.10 -20.63
CA GLU A 214 -23.90 -18.51 -20.92
C GLU A 214 -22.45 -18.79 -21.29
N ALA A 215 -21.87 -17.97 -22.18
CA ALA A 215 -20.47 -18.06 -22.55
C ALA A 215 -19.54 -17.77 -21.36
N PHE A 216 -19.86 -16.76 -20.54
CA PHE A 216 -19.12 -16.44 -19.32
C PHE A 216 -19.10 -17.64 -18.35
N ASN A 217 -20.26 -18.25 -18.10
CA ASN A 217 -20.37 -19.46 -17.28
C ASN A 217 -19.63 -20.65 -17.89
N TRP A 218 -19.67 -20.81 -19.22
CA TRP A 218 -18.94 -21.87 -19.92
C TRP A 218 -17.43 -21.75 -19.69
N HIS A 219 -16.87 -20.54 -19.77
CA HIS A 219 -15.46 -20.29 -19.47
C HIS A 219 -15.12 -20.60 -18.01
N LEU A 220 -15.96 -20.17 -17.06
CA LEU A 220 -15.78 -20.48 -15.63
C LEU A 220 -15.81 -21.98 -15.34
N TYR A 221 -16.74 -22.71 -15.96
CA TYR A 221 -16.87 -24.16 -15.83
C TYR A 221 -15.66 -24.87 -16.44
N ARG A 222 -15.26 -24.48 -17.65
CA ARG A 222 -14.15 -25.09 -18.39
C ARG A 222 -12.80 -24.89 -17.70
N CYS A 223 -12.50 -23.67 -17.27
CA CYS A 223 -11.22 -23.35 -16.63
C CYS A 223 -11.20 -23.78 -15.16
N ASN A 224 -12.35 -23.74 -14.48
CA ASN A 224 -12.49 -23.93 -13.04
C ASN A 224 -11.38 -23.20 -12.22
N PRO A 225 -11.23 -21.86 -12.40
CA PRO A 225 -10.09 -21.12 -11.88
C PRO A 225 -10.04 -21.09 -10.34
N ASP A 226 -8.86 -21.28 -9.76
CA ASP A 226 -8.62 -21.00 -8.35
C ASP A 226 -8.58 -19.50 -8.08
N LEU A 227 -7.90 -18.76 -8.96
CA LEU A 227 -7.82 -17.30 -8.92
C LEU A 227 -8.53 -16.70 -10.12
N ILE A 228 -9.42 -15.73 -9.85
CA ILE A 228 -10.01 -14.84 -10.85
C ILE A 228 -9.38 -13.47 -10.65
N ILE A 229 -8.55 -13.06 -11.60
CA ILE A 229 -7.85 -11.76 -11.57
C ILE A 229 -8.58 -10.82 -12.51
N THR A 230 -8.97 -9.65 -12.02
CA THR A 230 -9.74 -8.67 -12.77
C THR A 230 -9.07 -7.31 -12.76
N ASP A 231 -9.38 -6.49 -13.77
CA ASP A 231 -9.13 -5.05 -13.72
C ASP A 231 -10.49 -4.36 -13.52
N TYR A 232 -10.71 -3.65 -12.40
CA TYR A 232 -12.03 -3.05 -12.05
C TYR A 232 -13.14 -4.10 -11.78
N GLY A 233 -12.76 -5.27 -11.28
CA GLY A 233 -13.70 -6.33 -10.92
C GLY A 233 -14.67 -5.96 -9.83
N ASP A 234 -14.20 -5.29 -8.78
CA ASP A 234 -15.01 -4.94 -7.62
C ASP A 234 -15.98 -3.80 -7.90
N SER A 235 -15.52 -2.77 -8.62
CA SER A 235 -16.29 -1.56 -8.87
C SER A 235 -17.23 -1.68 -10.07
N ILE A 236 -16.88 -2.51 -11.07
CA ILE A 236 -17.57 -2.49 -12.38
C ILE A 236 -17.95 -3.89 -12.86
N ILE A 237 -16.96 -4.76 -13.13
CA ILE A 237 -17.21 -6.00 -13.90
C ILE A 237 -18.16 -6.93 -13.14
N LEU A 238 -17.83 -7.32 -11.91
CA LEU A 238 -18.64 -8.29 -11.17
C LEU A 238 -20.00 -7.74 -10.74
N PRO A 239 -20.14 -6.49 -10.25
CA PRO A 239 -21.45 -5.90 -10.00
C PRO A 239 -22.36 -5.88 -11.23
N LYS A 240 -21.83 -5.51 -12.41
CA LYS A 240 -22.63 -5.45 -13.65
C LYS A 240 -23.07 -6.83 -14.11
N ILE A 241 -22.17 -7.82 -14.09
CA ILE A 241 -22.49 -9.21 -14.44
C ILE A 241 -23.51 -9.79 -13.46
N ALA A 242 -23.35 -9.54 -12.15
CA ALA A 242 -24.30 -9.97 -11.12
C ALA A 242 -25.69 -9.32 -11.30
N GLN A 243 -25.75 -8.04 -11.64
CA GLN A 243 -26.99 -7.35 -11.96
C GLN A 243 -27.67 -7.95 -13.19
N LEU A 244 -26.90 -8.22 -14.25
CA LEU A 244 -27.40 -8.83 -15.49
C LEU A 244 -27.96 -10.23 -15.25
N SER A 245 -27.23 -11.05 -14.48
CA SER A 245 -27.67 -12.37 -14.03
C SER A 245 -29.00 -12.32 -13.29
N LYS A 246 -29.18 -11.35 -12.39
CA LYS A 246 -30.44 -11.15 -11.67
C LYS A 246 -31.59 -10.71 -12.59
N GLN A 247 -31.31 -9.85 -13.57
CA GLN A 247 -32.32 -9.37 -14.54
C GLN A 247 -32.80 -10.49 -15.47
N LEU A 248 -31.89 -11.36 -15.91
CA LEU A 248 -32.17 -12.44 -16.87
C LEU A 248 -32.52 -13.76 -16.18
N ASN A 249 -32.41 -13.83 -14.84
CA ASN A 249 -32.60 -15.03 -14.03
C ASN A 249 -31.70 -16.21 -14.46
N ILE A 250 -30.48 -15.92 -14.92
CA ILE A 250 -29.45 -16.90 -15.28
C ILE A 250 -28.43 -16.97 -14.14
N PRO A 251 -28.24 -18.11 -13.45
CA PRO A 251 -27.32 -18.20 -12.32
C PRO A 251 -25.86 -18.10 -12.77
N LEU A 252 -25.01 -17.43 -11.97
CA LEU A 252 -23.57 -17.32 -12.24
C LEU A 252 -22.77 -18.39 -11.51
N LEU A 253 -21.78 -18.97 -12.20
CA LEU A 253 -20.86 -19.99 -11.67
C LEU A 253 -19.60 -19.38 -11.00
N LEU A 254 -19.72 -18.17 -10.46
CA LEU A 254 -18.60 -17.46 -9.84
C LEU A 254 -18.12 -18.14 -8.55
N ASN A 255 -19.04 -18.53 -7.67
CA ASN A 255 -18.68 -19.32 -6.50
C ASN A 255 -18.39 -20.76 -6.91
N ARG A 256 -17.38 -21.37 -6.28
CA ARG A 256 -17.16 -22.82 -6.40
C ARG A 256 -18.14 -23.59 -5.49
N ASP A 257 -18.48 -23.00 -4.35
CA ASP A 257 -19.55 -23.48 -3.48
C ASP A 257 -20.90 -22.83 -3.86
N PRO A 258 -21.81 -23.57 -4.52
CA PRO A 258 -23.08 -23.03 -4.99
C PRO A 258 -24.04 -22.70 -3.84
N LYS A 259 -23.79 -23.19 -2.61
CA LYS A 259 -24.63 -22.90 -1.43
C LYS A 259 -24.25 -21.57 -0.77
N ALA A 260 -23.08 -21.02 -1.09
CA ALA A 260 -22.59 -19.79 -0.51
C ALA A 260 -23.09 -18.55 -1.28
N PHE A 261 -23.40 -17.49 -0.54
CA PHE A 261 -23.77 -16.20 -1.12
C PHE A 261 -22.54 -15.38 -1.52
N TYR A 262 -22.69 -14.48 -2.50
CA TYR A 262 -21.69 -13.45 -2.77
C TYR A 262 -21.61 -12.48 -1.59
N CYS A 263 -20.42 -12.28 -1.03
CA CYS A 263 -20.23 -11.26 -0.01
C CYS A 263 -19.81 -9.96 -0.69
N THR A 264 -20.68 -8.94 -0.65
CA THR A 264 -20.39 -7.60 -1.14
C THR A 264 -20.15 -6.63 0.01
N LYS A 265 -19.06 -5.85 -0.06
CA LYS A 265 -18.82 -4.69 0.83
C LYS A 265 -19.10 -3.41 0.07
N LYS A 266 -19.70 -2.42 0.74
CA LYS A 266 -19.86 -1.07 0.19
C LYS A 266 -18.52 -0.34 0.12
N GLU A 267 -18.42 0.60 -0.82
CA GLU A 267 -17.31 1.56 -0.88
C GLU A 267 -17.26 2.44 0.38
N SER A 268 -16.08 3.02 0.63
CA SER A 268 -15.87 3.90 1.78
C SER A 268 -14.67 4.83 1.56
N SER A 269 -14.70 6.01 2.15
CA SER A 269 -13.56 6.93 2.19
C SER A 269 -13.11 7.18 3.62
N PHE A 270 -11.79 7.27 3.85
CA PHE A 270 -11.23 7.50 5.17
C PHE A 270 -10.02 8.44 5.15
N PHE A 271 -9.82 9.17 6.24
CA PHE A 271 -8.70 10.10 6.39
C PHE A 271 -7.43 9.40 6.91
N GLN A 272 -6.34 9.51 6.17
CA GLN A 272 -5.03 8.94 6.50
C GLN A 272 -3.92 9.95 6.16
N TYR A 273 -3.11 10.32 7.17
CA TYR A 273 -1.94 11.21 7.03
C TYR A 273 -2.17 12.48 6.20
N GLY A 274 -3.23 13.24 6.49
CA GLY A 274 -3.51 14.50 5.79
C GLY A 274 -4.23 14.35 4.43
N ARG A 275 -4.57 13.11 4.02
CA ARG A 275 -5.25 12.82 2.76
C ARG A 275 -6.50 11.99 2.99
N ILE A 276 -7.51 12.17 2.14
CA ILE A 276 -8.66 11.25 2.06
C ILE A 276 -8.29 10.17 1.05
N VAL A 277 -8.46 8.91 1.47
CA VAL A 277 -8.24 7.73 0.64
C VAL A 277 -9.60 7.08 0.39
N HIS A 278 -9.94 6.87 -0.88
CA HIS A 278 -11.12 6.12 -1.29
C HIS A 278 -10.79 4.62 -1.36
N LYS A 279 -11.75 3.79 -0.96
CA LYS A 279 -11.70 2.33 -1.03
C LYS A 279 -12.97 1.83 -1.71
N ASP A 280 -12.79 1.18 -2.85
CA ASP A 280 -13.89 0.54 -3.57
C ASP A 280 -14.59 -0.53 -2.71
N GLY A 281 -15.79 -0.93 -3.14
CA GLY A 281 -16.45 -2.12 -2.63
C GLY A 281 -15.58 -3.38 -2.78
N ALA A 282 -16.07 -4.51 -2.26
CA ALA A 282 -15.38 -5.80 -2.44
C ALA A 282 -16.40 -6.85 -2.83
N PHE A 283 -16.10 -7.65 -3.86
CA PHE A 283 -16.88 -8.80 -4.27
C PHE A 283 -16.08 -10.08 -3.94
N LEU A 284 -16.47 -10.77 -2.86
CA LEU A 284 -15.76 -11.96 -2.37
C LEU A 284 -16.49 -13.23 -2.81
N LEU A 285 -15.69 -14.20 -3.27
CA LEU A 285 -16.16 -15.49 -3.74
C LEU A 285 -15.90 -16.59 -2.71
N ALA A 286 -16.70 -17.66 -2.77
CA ALA A 286 -16.56 -18.82 -1.91
C ALA A 286 -15.86 -19.96 -2.65
N GLY A 287 -14.69 -20.36 -2.15
CA GLY A 287 -13.89 -21.45 -2.73
C GLY A 287 -13.10 -21.04 -3.98
N ARG A 288 -13.06 -19.74 -4.30
CA ARG A 288 -12.18 -19.12 -5.31
C ARG A 288 -11.66 -17.80 -4.75
N TRP A 289 -10.51 -17.35 -5.24
CA TRP A 289 -10.00 -16.03 -4.91
C TRP A 289 -10.22 -15.04 -6.04
N HIS A 290 -11.10 -14.05 -5.82
CA HIS A 290 -11.18 -12.87 -6.66
C HIS A 290 -10.17 -11.79 -6.21
N ILE A 291 -9.29 -11.41 -7.14
CA ILE A 291 -8.25 -10.39 -6.94
C ILE A 291 -8.46 -9.30 -7.99
N ASP A 292 -8.87 -8.12 -7.55
CA ASP A 292 -8.93 -6.92 -8.41
C ASP A 292 -7.58 -6.20 -8.36
N THR A 293 -6.91 -6.08 -9.50
CA THR A 293 -5.58 -5.48 -9.62
C THR A 293 -5.60 -3.97 -9.32
N ASN A 294 -6.71 -3.29 -9.60
CA ASN A 294 -6.86 -1.85 -9.36
C ASN A 294 -7.22 -1.55 -7.90
N ASN A 295 -7.86 -2.49 -7.20
CA ASN A 295 -8.21 -2.38 -5.78
C ASN A 295 -7.22 -3.14 -4.87
N SER A 296 -6.03 -3.47 -5.36
CA SER A 296 -5.02 -4.20 -4.59
C SER A 296 -3.64 -3.54 -4.59
N PHE A 297 -3.36 -2.84 -3.50
CA PHE A 297 -2.03 -2.24 -3.24
C PHE A 297 -0.91 -3.30 -3.27
N THR A 298 -1.14 -4.47 -2.66
CA THR A 298 -0.12 -5.53 -2.59
C THR A 298 0.21 -6.07 -3.98
N ILE A 299 -0.79 -6.27 -4.85
CA ILE A 299 -0.57 -6.73 -6.23
C ILE A 299 0.16 -5.67 -7.04
N ALA A 300 -0.24 -4.40 -6.93
CA ALA A 300 0.40 -3.31 -7.66
C ALA A 300 1.90 -3.18 -7.35
N GLU A 301 2.29 -3.42 -6.10
CA GLU A 301 3.67 -3.23 -5.63
C GLU A 301 4.52 -4.51 -5.63
N ALA A 302 3.90 -5.69 -5.55
CA ALA A 302 4.59 -6.94 -5.31
C ALA A 302 4.02 -8.16 -6.04
N ASP A 303 2.99 -7.99 -6.87
CA ASP A 303 2.36 -9.07 -7.66
C ASP A 303 1.88 -10.26 -6.80
N LEU A 304 1.56 -11.40 -7.42
CA LEU A 304 1.07 -12.59 -6.73
C LEU A 304 2.07 -13.17 -5.73
N ASP A 305 3.37 -13.17 -6.04
CA ASP A 305 4.41 -13.66 -5.12
C ASP A 305 4.37 -12.90 -3.79
N GLY A 306 4.25 -11.57 -3.86
CA GLY A 306 4.11 -10.72 -2.69
C GLY A 306 2.78 -10.91 -1.97
N LEU A 307 1.68 -11.09 -2.71
CA LEU A 307 0.37 -11.39 -2.10
C LEU A 307 0.41 -12.69 -1.30
N PHE A 308 0.99 -13.76 -1.84
CA PHE A 308 1.07 -15.06 -1.18
C PHE A 308 1.90 -15.00 0.11
N GLU A 309 3.04 -14.29 0.07
CA GLU A 309 3.85 -14.05 1.27
C GLU A 309 3.07 -13.30 2.34
N MET A 310 2.34 -12.25 1.94
CA MET A 310 1.53 -11.45 2.85
C MET A 310 0.39 -12.28 3.46
N VAL A 311 -0.32 -13.08 2.66
CA VAL A 311 -1.41 -13.98 3.10
C VAL A 311 -0.93 -14.94 4.19
N ARG A 312 0.24 -15.56 3.98
CA ARG A 312 0.84 -16.50 4.93
C ARG A 312 1.22 -15.79 6.24
N LEU A 313 1.81 -14.59 6.14
CA LEU A 313 2.26 -13.82 7.31
C LEU A 313 1.11 -13.23 8.13
N THR A 314 0.08 -12.71 7.47
CA THR A 314 -1.04 -12.02 8.13
C THR A 314 -2.13 -12.97 8.60
N GLN A 315 -2.14 -14.22 8.14
CA GLN A 315 -3.23 -15.18 8.36
C GLN A 315 -4.59 -14.63 7.91
N MET A 316 -4.62 -14.03 6.72
CA MET A 316 -5.83 -13.53 6.07
C MET A 316 -6.05 -14.24 4.74
N CYS A 317 -7.29 -14.61 4.40
CA CYS A 317 -7.59 -15.22 3.10
C CYS A 317 -7.18 -14.30 1.94
N GLY A 318 -6.76 -14.86 0.81
CA GLY A 318 -6.14 -14.12 -0.30
C GLY A 318 -6.95 -12.92 -0.80
N GLN A 319 -8.27 -13.09 -0.90
CA GLN A 319 -9.18 -12.01 -1.32
C GLN A 319 -9.22 -10.85 -0.33
N GLN A 320 -9.16 -11.15 0.97
CA GLN A 320 -9.17 -10.16 2.03
C GLN A 320 -7.82 -9.44 2.10
N GLN A 321 -6.73 -10.19 2.02
CA GLN A 321 -5.37 -9.64 2.04
C GLN A 321 -5.08 -8.75 0.84
N ALA A 322 -5.57 -9.13 -0.35
CA ALA A 322 -5.43 -8.32 -1.56
C ALA A 322 -6.00 -6.90 -1.36
N ARG A 323 -7.10 -6.76 -0.60
CA ARG A 323 -7.81 -5.50 -0.32
C ARG A 323 -7.48 -4.90 1.05
N ALA A 324 -6.59 -5.52 1.81
CA ALA A 324 -6.20 -5.06 3.13
C ALA A 324 -5.24 -3.89 2.97
N SER A 325 -5.46 -2.82 3.76
CA SER A 325 -4.41 -1.84 3.94
C SER A 325 -3.23 -2.49 4.66
N ILE A 326 -2.04 -1.89 4.55
CA ILE A 326 -0.88 -2.37 5.30
C ILE A 326 -1.16 -2.32 6.81
N GLY A 327 -1.86 -1.30 7.31
CA GLY A 327 -2.27 -1.23 8.71
C GLY A 327 -3.18 -2.38 9.13
N THR A 328 -4.14 -2.79 8.29
CA THR A 328 -4.98 -3.97 8.53
C THR A 328 -4.14 -5.25 8.56
N SER A 329 -3.21 -5.39 7.62
CA SER A 329 -2.27 -6.52 7.54
C SER A 329 -1.45 -6.65 8.82
N MET A 330 -0.88 -5.53 9.31
CA MET A 330 -0.17 -5.49 10.58
C MET A 330 -1.07 -5.80 11.78
N SER A 331 -2.27 -5.23 11.82
CA SER A 331 -3.26 -5.51 12.87
C SER A 331 -3.51 -7.01 12.98
N SER A 332 -3.66 -7.69 11.83
CA SER A 332 -3.90 -9.13 11.76
C SER A 332 -2.77 -9.94 12.42
N MET A 333 -1.50 -9.60 12.15
CA MET A 333 -0.36 -10.24 12.81
C MET A 333 -0.37 -10.02 14.33
N GLN A 334 -0.69 -8.80 14.76
CA GLN A 334 -0.79 -8.46 16.18
C GLN A 334 -1.97 -9.16 16.86
N PHE A 335 -3.10 -9.31 16.18
CA PHE A 335 -4.27 -10.02 16.67
C PHE A 335 -3.99 -11.51 16.77
N SER A 336 -3.34 -12.11 15.77
CA SER A 336 -2.87 -13.49 15.82
C SER A 336 -2.01 -13.74 17.06
N TRP A 337 -0.98 -12.90 17.28
CA TRP A 337 -0.12 -13.00 18.46
C TRP A 337 -0.91 -12.84 19.76
N ALA A 338 -1.77 -11.82 19.86
CA ALA A 338 -2.57 -11.56 21.04
C ALA A 338 -3.53 -12.72 21.35
N TYR A 339 -4.21 -13.25 20.34
CA TYR A 339 -5.14 -14.37 20.46
C TYR A 339 -4.43 -15.62 20.98
N GLN A 340 -3.27 -15.96 20.39
CA GLN A 340 -2.47 -17.12 20.79
C GLN A 340 -1.89 -16.99 22.21
N ASN A 341 -1.62 -15.77 22.66
CA ASN A 341 -1.11 -15.47 24.00
C ASN A 341 -2.24 -15.16 25.02
N LYS A 342 -3.50 -15.45 24.69
CA LYS A 342 -4.68 -15.22 25.55
C LYS A 342 -4.81 -13.77 26.02
N VAL A 343 -4.38 -12.83 25.18
CA VAL A 343 -4.50 -11.38 25.37
C VAL A 343 -5.83 -10.90 24.82
N LEU A 344 -6.51 -10.06 25.59
CA LEU A 344 -7.74 -9.40 25.17
C LEU A 344 -7.45 -8.38 24.05
N ILE A 345 -8.16 -8.49 22.93
CA ILE A 345 -8.05 -7.55 21.81
C ILE A 345 -9.24 -6.60 21.89
N PRO A 346 -9.06 -5.31 22.23
CA PRO A 346 -10.21 -4.42 22.40
C PRO A 346 -10.93 -4.21 21.07
N SER A 347 -12.24 -3.95 21.09
CA SER A 347 -13.02 -3.64 19.87
C SER A 347 -12.58 -2.31 19.22
N LYS A 348 -12.23 -1.32 20.05
CA LYS A 348 -11.72 -0.01 19.66
C LYS A 348 -10.50 0.34 20.50
N LYS A 349 -9.64 1.24 20.02
CA LYS A 349 -8.53 1.78 20.82
C LYS A 349 -9.08 2.40 22.12
N ARG A 350 -8.43 2.11 23.25
CA ARG A 350 -8.84 2.57 24.58
C ARG A 350 -7.82 3.49 25.24
N GLU A 351 -6.54 3.24 24.99
CA GLU A 351 -5.47 4.02 25.59
C GLU A 351 -5.39 5.40 24.94
N ALA A 352 -5.67 6.42 25.74
CA ALA A 352 -5.35 7.79 25.40
C ALA A 352 -3.85 8.04 25.58
N GLU A 353 -3.38 9.13 24.98
CA GLU A 353 -2.08 9.69 25.30
C GLU A 353 -2.03 10.09 26.78
N GLU A 354 -0.91 9.82 27.44
CA GLU A 354 -0.64 10.28 28.80
C GLU A 354 -0.45 11.80 28.82
N PHE A 355 -0.81 12.43 29.94
CA PHE A 355 -0.57 13.85 30.11
C PHE A 355 0.93 14.17 30.00
N LYS A 356 1.27 15.15 29.16
CA LYS A 356 2.62 15.65 28.96
C LYS A 356 2.73 17.10 29.46
N SER A 357 3.85 17.46 30.09
CA SER A 357 4.18 18.86 30.33
C SER A 357 4.42 19.58 29.00
N ALA A 358 4.28 20.91 28.97
CA ALA A 358 4.56 21.71 27.77
C ALA A 358 6.00 21.48 27.24
N GLU A 359 6.97 21.36 28.14
CA GLU A 359 8.36 21.02 27.80
C GLU A 359 8.47 19.64 27.14
N THR A 360 7.82 18.62 27.71
CA THR A 360 7.82 17.27 27.14
C THR A 360 7.17 17.27 25.76
N LEU A 361 6.08 18.02 25.58
CA LEU A 361 5.40 18.14 24.28
C LEU A 361 6.33 18.74 23.21
N LEU A 362 7.08 19.80 23.54
CA LEU A 362 8.04 20.43 22.61
C LEU A 362 9.23 19.53 22.24
N LEU A 363 9.58 18.58 23.12
CA LEU A 363 10.62 17.57 22.86
C LEU A 363 10.06 16.37 22.07
N ALA A 364 8.85 15.94 22.41
CA ALA A 364 8.21 14.75 21.86
C ALA A 364 7.63 14.98 20.46
N ASP A 365 7.11 16.18 20.18
CA ASP A 365 6.56 16.59 18.88
C ASP A 365 7.67 16.93 17.86
N ARG A 366 8.67 16.04 17.79
CA ARG A 366 9.79 16.11 16.85
C ARG A 366 9.83 14.83 16.04
N GLY A 367 9.82 14.99 14.72
CA GLY A 367 9.99 13.87 13.79
C GLY A 367 11.43 13.36 13.72
N GLY A 368 11.70 12.61 12.65
CA GLY A 368 13.05 12.22 12.27
C GLY A 368 13.91 13.45 11.93
N LEU A 369 15.22 13.29 12.06
CA LEU A 369 16.16 14.38 11.88
C LEU A 369 16.33 14.70 10.39
N ILE A 370 16.31 16.00 10.04
CA ILE A 370 16.70 16.47 8.71
C ILE A 370 17.75 17.57 8.87
N PHE A 371 18.92 17.38 8.27
CA PHE A 371 19.89 18.46 8.09
C PHE A 371 19.56 19.21 6.80
N ASN A 372 19.98 20.46 6.65
CA ASN A 372 19.78 21.16 5.38
C ASN A 372 21.02 20.97 4.53
N PRO A 373 20.90 20.53 3.26
CA PRO A 373 22.06 20.41 2.40
C PRO A 373 22.50 21.79 1.90
N PRO A 374 23.80 21.98 1.61
CA PRO A 374 24.24 23.15 0.86
C PRO A 374 23.60 23.13 -0.54
N ALA A 375 23.04 24.25 -0.97
CA ALA A 375 22.40 24.36 -2.28
C ALA A 375 23.42 24.25 -3.43
N GLY A 376 22.98 23.75 -4.57
CA GLY A 376 23.79 23.62 -5.79
C GLY A 376 24.28 22.21 -6.07
N TYR A 377 25.23 22.12 -7.00
CA TYR A 377 25.86 20.86 -7.42
C TYR A 377 27.07 20.52 -6.55
N HIS A 378 27.19 19.24 -6.22
CA HIS A 378 28.28 18.71 -5.42
C HIS A 378 28.80 17.39 -5.97
N GLU A 379 30.07 17.10 -5.68
CA GLU A 379 30.81 15.92 -6.14
C GLU A 379 31.40 15.13 -4.97
N GLU A 380 31.83 13.90 -5.27
CA GLU A 380 32.51 13.00 -4.31
C GLU A 380 31.68 12.68 -3.06
N ILE A 381 30.35 12.67 -3.23
CA ILE A 381 29.41 12.38 -2.15
C ILE A 381 28.99 10.92 -2.20
N ALA A 382 29.05 10.22 -1.07
CA ALA A 382 28.42 8.92 -0.90
C ALA A 382 27.09 9.05 -0.15
N GLU A 383 26.13 8.22 -0.53
CA GLU A 383 24.88 8.05 0.23
C GLU A 383 24.92 6.76 1.03
N LEU A 384 24.75 6.88 2.34
CA LEU A 384 24.58 5.78 3.27
C LEU A 384 23.14 5.74 3.79
N ASP A 385 22.52 4.56 3.81
CA ASP A 385 21.12 4.36 4.20
C ASP A 385 20.99 3.29 5.30
N PHE A 386 20.27 3.61 6.38
CA PHE A 386 19.99 2.67 7.46
C PHE A 386 18.96 1.63 7.02
N VAL A 387 19.32 0.35 7.09
CA VAL A 387 18.46 -0.74 6.62
C VAL A 387 17.25 -0.91 7.55
N SER A 388 16.08 -0.50 7.07
CA SER A 388 14.82 -0.64 7.83
C SER A 388 14.91 -0.01 9.23
N MET A 389 15.47 1.20 9.31
CA MET A 389 15.84 1.89 10.54
C MET A 389 14.76 1.80 11.64
N TYR A 390 13.53 2.25 11.35
CA TYR A 390 12.46 2.33 12.35
C TYR A 390 12.00 0.96 12.89
N PRO A 391 11.67 -0.04 12.05
CA PRO A 391 11.41 -1.39 12.55
C PRO A 391 12.56 -1.97 13.39
N THR A 392 13.80 -1.76 12.97
CA THR A 392 14.98 -2.24 13.71
C THR A 392 15.11 -1.55 15.06
N ILE A 393 14.87 -0.23 15.13
CA ILE A 393 14.78 0.53 16.38
C ILE A 393 13.70 -0.05 17.30
N MET A 394 12.51 -0.36 16.78
CA MET A 394 11.43 -0.94 17.58
C MET A 394 11.84 -2.28 18.18
N VAL A 395 12.42 -3.18 17.37
CA VAL A 395 12.82 -4.52 17.81
C VAL A 395 13.99 -4.47 18.78
N ASN A 396 15.07 -3.74 18.47
CA ASN A 396 16.30 -3.72 19.26
C ASN A 396 16.11 -3.02 20.61
N ASN A 397 15.24 -2.02 20.67
CA ASN A 397 14.97 -1.25 21.88
C ASN A 397 13.67 -1.68 22.58
N ASN A 398 13.05 -2.79 22.17
CA ASN A 398 11.80 -3.32 22.74
C ASN A 398 10.69 -2.26 22.84
N ILE A 399 10.50 -1.44 21.79
CA ILE A 399 9.52 -0.35 21.77
C ILE A 399 8.16 -0.90 21.32
N SER A 400 7.21 -0.87 22.24
CA SER A 400 5.83 -1.33 22.06
C SER A 400 4.90 -0.55 23.01
N PRO A 401 3.62 -0.33 22.68
CA PRO A 401 2.69 0.46 23.50
C PRO A 401 2.66 0.12 24.99
N GLU A 402 2.74 -1.16 25.32
CA GLU A 402 2.68 -1.71 26.68
C GLU A 402 4.03 -1.78 27.37
N THR A 403 5.12 -1.57 26.64
CA THR A 403 6.49 -1.59 27.18
C THR A 403 6.98 -0.19 27.55
N ILE A 404 6.45 0.85 26.90
CA ILE A 404 6.76 2.25 27.22
C ILE A 404 5.94 2.69 28.43
N ASN A 405 6.62 3.29 29.41
CA ASN A 405 6.05 3.77 30.68
C ASN A 405 5.20 2.72 31.41
N CYS A 406 5.60 1.45 31.34
CA CYS A 406 4.81 0.37 31.92
C CYS A 406 4.75 0.45 33.46
N GLN A 407 3.60 0.10 34.03
CA GLN A 407 3.40 0.13 35.49
C GLN A 407 4.34 -0.82 36.24
N CYS A 408 4.68 -1.98 35.65
CA CYS A 408 5.53 -2.99 36.30
C CYS A 408 6.98 -2.55 36.55
N CYS A 409 7.42 -1.47 35.89
CA CYS A 409 8.74 -0.88 36.03
C CYS A 409 8.69 0.56 36.58
N ALA A 410 7.54 1.02 37.07
CA ALA A 410 7.34 2.42 37.48
C ALA A 410 8.30 2.89 38.60
N SER A 411 8.79 1.97 39.42
CA SER A 411 9.75 2.22 40.51
C SER A 411 11.16 1.72 40.22
N ASN A 412 11.45 1.22 39.00
CA ASN A 412 12.77 0.70 38.67
C ASN A 412 13.64 1.76 37.97
N PRO A 413 14.64 2.36 38.66
CA PRO A 413 15.52 3.36 38.05
C PRO A 413 16.54 2.75 37.09
N SER A 414 16.74 1.42 37.11
CA SER A 414 17.69 0.73 36.23
C SER A 414 17.13 0.46 34.84
N CYS A 415 15.87 0.81 34.58
CA CYS A 415 15.27 0.65 33.27
C CYS A 415 15.92 1.60 32.26
N ARG A 416 16.19 1.09 31.06
CA ARG A 416 16.63 1.92 29.95
C ARG A 416 15.57 2.99 29.66
N THR A 417 16.02 4.19 29.35
CA THR A 417 15.17 5.32 29.00
C THR A 417 15.31 5.67 27.52
N VAL A 418 14.25 6.30 27.00
CA VAL A 418 14.24 6.90 25.67
C VAL A 418 15.07 8.19 25.72
N PRO A 419 16.00 8.41 24.77
CA PRO A 419 16.81 9.62 24.69
C PRO A 419 15.93 10.87 24.64
N GLU A 420 16.36 11.96 25.27
CA GLU A 420 15.66 13.26 25.36
C GLU A 420 14.32 13.25 26.13
N LEU A 421 13.53 12.19 26.03
CA LEU A 421 12.16 12.10 26.55
C LEU A 421 12.07 11.43 27.93
N GLY A 422 13.06 10.63 28.31
CA GLY A 422 13.11 9.97 29.62
C GLY A 422 12.05 8.87 29.81
N TYR A 423 11.27 8.53 28.76
CA TYR A 423 10.28 7.45 28.85
C TYR A 423 10.96 6.13 29.18
N ARG A 424 10.39 5.39 30.13
CA ARG A 424 10.99 4.13 30.58
C ARG A 424 10.60 2.98 29.67
N ILE A 425 11.57 2.16 29.33
CA ILE A 425 11.38 0.95 28.55
C ILE A 425 11.36 -0.25 29.49
N CYS A 426 10.32 -1.07 29.38
CA CYS A 426 10.15 -2.28 30.17
C CYS A 426 11.33 -3.25 29.99
N SER A 427 11.93 -3.70 31.09
CA SER A 427 12.97 -4.74 31.11
C SER A 427 12.44 -6.14 31.47
N LYS A 428 11.15 -6.24 31.82
CA LYS A 428 10.51 -7.49 32.30
C LYS A 428 9.72 -8.22 31.22
N ARG A 429 9.23 -7.52 30.20
CA ARG A 429 8.32 -8.05 29.17
C ARG A 429 8.88 -7.77 27.79
N LYS A 430 8.75 -8.73 26.86
CA LYS A 430 8.94 -8.47 25.43
C LYS A 430 7.65 -7.88 24.85
N GLY A 431 7.79 -6.85 24.02
CA GLY A 431 6.67 -6.15 23.43
C GLY A 431 6.03 -6.89 22.26
N LEU A 432 4.72 -6.74 22.10
CA LEU A 432 3.91 -7.23 20.99
C LEU A 432 4.43 -6.74 19.63
N ILE A 433 4.85 -5.47 19.54
CA ILE A 433 5.41 -4.92 18.29
C ILE A 433 6.73 -5.61 17.93
N PRO A 434 7.75 -5.68 18.81
CA PRO A 434 8.95 -6.48 18.57
C PRO A 434 8.70 -7.93 18.17
N GLU A 435 7.80 -8.64 18.87
CA GLU A 435 7.52 -10.05 18.59
C GLU A 435 6.87 -10.26 17.21
N THR A 436 6.07 -9.32 16.74
CA THR A 436 5.42 -9.43 15.43
C THR A 436 6.30 -8.96 14.27
N LEU A 437 7.18 -7.99 14.48
CA LEU A 437 8.03 -7.43 13.42
C LEU A 437 9.35 -8.18 13.22
N ARG A 438 9.91 -8.84 14.24
CA ARG A 438 11.23 -9.50 14.16
C ARG A 438 11.35 -10.43 12.96
N ASN A 439 10.37 -11.31 12.78
CA ASN A 439 10.38 -12.27 11.67
C ASN A 439 10.25 -11.58 10.31
N VAL A 440 9.47 -10.50 10.21
CA VAL A 440 9.33 -9.72 8.96
C VAL A 440 10.67 -9.09 8.55
N ILE A 441 11.43 -8.56 9.51
CA ILE A 441 12.76 -7.98 9.27
C ILE A 441 13.73 -9.06 8.78
N ILE A 442 13.77 -10.21 9.47
CA ILE A 442 14.66 -11.35 9.12
C ILE A 442 14.33 -11.87 7.72
N LYS A 443 13.06 -12.14 7.42
CA LYS A 443 12.63 -12.63 6.09
C LYS A 443 12.98 -11.63 5.00
N ARG A 444 12.74 -10.32 5.23
CA ARG A 444 13.07 -9.29 4.25
C ARG A 444 14.58 -9.23 3.98
N ALA A 445 15.41 -9.33 5.02
CA ALA A 445 16.86 -9.35 4.87
C ALA A 445 17.32 -10.54 4.01
N TYR A 446 16.77 -11.73 4.27
CA TYR A 446 17.02 -12.93 3.47
C TYR A 446 16.62 -12.73 2.00
N TYR A 447 15.41 -12.23 1.71
CA TYR A 447 14.97 -11.99 0.33
C TYR A 447 15.80 -10.92 -0.38
N LYS A 448 16.22 -9.86 0.32
CA LYS A 448 17.10 -8.83 -0.24
C LYS A 448 18.47 -9.42 -0.60
N GLN A 449 19.01 -10.34 0.22
CA GLN A 449 20.24 -11.06 -0.09
C GLN A 449 20.06 -11.96 -1.32
N LYS A 450 19.01 -12.78 -1.36
CA LYS A 450 18.71 -13.67 -2.50
C LYS A 450 18.48 -12.90 -3.79
N LYS A 451 17.77 -11.78 -3.76
CA LYS A 451 17.63 -10.85 -4.89
C LYS A 451 19.00 -10.43 -5.44
N LYS A 452 19.94 -10.03 -4.57
CA LYS A 452 21.30 -9.65 -5.00
C LYS A 452 22.05 -10.84 -5.61
N GLU A 453 21.94 -12.02 -5.00
CA GLU A 453 22.58 -13.26 -5.47
C GLU A 453 22.15 -13.64 -6.90
N TYR A 454 20.87 -13.49 -7.22
CA TYR A 454 20.30 -13.92 -8.51
C TYR A 454 20.26 -12.83 -9.60
N LYS A 455 20.63 -11.58 -9.31
CA LYS A 455 20.53 -10.43 -10.24
C LYS A 455 21.07 -10.70 -11.64
N TRP A 456 22.18 -11.43 -11.74
CA TRP A 456 22.84 -11.77 -13.00
C TRP A 456 22.88 -13.27 -13.29
N LYS A 457 22.18 -14.09 -12.49
CA LYS A 457 22.19 -15.56 -12.59
C LYS A 457 20.86 -16.11 -13.11
N ASP A 458 19.74 -15.59 -12.61
CA ASP A 458 18.40 -16.07 -12.94
C ASP A 458 17.39 -14.91 -12.86
N PRO A 459 16.88 -14.41 -14.00
CA PRO A 459 15.90 -13.33 -14.05
C PRO A 459 14.57 -13.67 -13.37
N THR A 460 14.15 -14.93 -13.38
CA THR A 460 12.89 -15.39 -12.79
C THR A 460 12.99 -15.37 -11.26
N LEU A 461 14.06 -15.95 -10.72
CA LEU A 461 14.31 -15.91 -9.27
C LEU A 461 14.58 -14.49 -8.79
N PHE A 462 15.30 -13.67 -9.56
CA PHE A 462 15.48 -12.25 -9.26
C PHE A 462 14.15 -11.53 -9.09
N LYS A 463 13.21 -11.69 -10.05
CA LYS A 463 11.87 -11.10 -9.97
C LYS A 463 11.06 -11.61 -8.78
N LYS A 464 11.09 -12.93 -8.52
CA LYS A 464 10.43 -13.53 -7.34
C LYS A 464 10.92 -12.89 -6.04
N TYR A 465 12.23 -12.87 -5.80
CA TYR A 465 12.78 -12.30 -4.56
C TYR A 465 12.61 -10.78 -4.47
N ASP A 466 12.58 -10.09 -5.61
CA ASP A 466 12.26 -8.65 -5.63
C ASP A 466 10.83 -8.38 -5.17
N ARG A 467 9.86 -9.14 -5.70
CA ARG A 467 8.45 -9.09 -5.29
C ARG A 467 8.29 -9.41 -3.80
N LEU A 468 8.90 -10.49 -3.32
CA LEU A 468 8.86 -10.88 -1.90
C LEU A 468 9.42 -9.80 -0.97
N GLN A 469 10.62 -9.26 -1.26
CA GLN A 469 11.20 -8.21 -0.41
C GLN A 469 10.41 -6.90 -0.49
N ASN A 470 9.80 -6.58 -1.63
CA ASN A 470 8.96 -5.39 -1.80
C ASN A 470 7.68 -5.47 -0.96
N ALA A 471 7.01 -6.63 -0.91
CA ALA A 471 5.84 -6.82 -0.07
C ALA A 471 6.17 -6.53 1.42
N LEU A 472 7.27 -7.10 1.92
CA LEU A 472 7.70 -6.89 3.31
C LEU A 472 8.23 -5.47 3.55
N LYS A 473 8.85 -4.84 2.54
CA LYS A 473 9.29 -3.43 2.63
C LYS A 473 8.10 -2.54 2.95
N TRP A 474 6.99 -2.67 2.24
CA TRP A 474 5.81 -1.82 2.45
C TRP A 474 5.16 -2.04 3.81
N MET A 475 5.16 -3.29 4.32
CA MET A 475 4.76 -3.58 5.69
C MET A 475 5.64 -2.84 6.71
N LEU A 476 6.96 -2.91 6.55
CA LEU A 476 7.91 -2.29 7.47
C LEU A 476 7.94 -0.75 7.39
N VAL A 477 7.78 -0.16 6.20
CA VAL A 477 7.72 1.31 6.05
C VAL A 477 6.49 1.89 6.74
N SER A 478 5.37 1.15 6.75
CA SER A 478 4.12 1.63 7.34
C SER A 478 4.04 1.39 8.86
N CYS A 479 4.91 0.56 9.44
CA CYS A 479 4.77 0.14 10.83
C CYS A 479 4.95 1.28 11.83
N PHE A 480 5.85 2.20 11.52
CA PHE A 480 6.10 3.40 12.32
C PHE A 480 4.92 4.35 12.34
N GLY A 481 4.35 4.65 11.18
CA GLY A 481 3.15 5.49 11.11
C GLY A 481 1.97 4.82 11.82
N TYR A 482 1.80 3.51 11.63
CA TYR A 482 0.72 2.76 12.28
C TYR A 482 0.82 2.76 13.81
N LEU A 483 2.05 2.73 14.36
CA LEU A 483 2.28 2.81 15.80
C LEU A 483 1.69 4.10 16.43
N GLY A 484 1.76 5.22 15.71
CA GLY A 484 1.19 6.51 16.13
C GLY A 484 -0.26 6.74 15.67
N TYR A 485 -0.86 5.80 14.93
CA TYR A 485 -2.18 6.01 14.35
C TYR A 485 -3.30 6.03 15.40
N LYS A 486 -4.19 7.02 15.31
CA LYS A 486 -5.26 7.26 16.29
C LYS A 486 -6.22 6.08 16.48
N ASN A 487 -6.42 5.24 15.46
CA ASN A 487 -7.33 4.08 15.55
C ASN A 487 -6.59 2.74 15.64
N ALA A 488 -5.25 2.73 15.75
CA ALA A 488 -4.49 1.49 15.94
C ALA A 488 -4.78 0.94 17.35
N ARG A 489 -5.23 -0.32 17.43
CA ARG A 489 -5.65 -0.93 18.70
C ARG A 489 -4.48 -1.13 19.68
N PHE A 490 -3.34 -1.51 19.11
CA PHE A 490 -2.06 -1.59 19.80
C PHE A 490 -1.12 -0.50 19.26
N GLY A 491 -1.65 0.72 19.14
CA GLY A 491 -0.87 1.92 18.81
C GLY A 491 -0.87 2.90 19.97
N ARG A 492 0.27 3.58 20.16
CA ARG A 492 0.47 4.53 21.24
C ARG A 492 1.47 5.59 20.82
N ILE A 493 1.14 6.87 21.05
CA ILE A 493 1.92 7.99 20.54
C ILE A 493 3.30 8.07 21.20
N GLU A 494 3.41 7.73 22.49
CA GLU A 494 4.68 7.69 23.21
C GLU A 494 5.64 6.66 22.62
N ALA A 495 5.12 5.54 22.11
CA ALA A 495 5.93 4.55 21.41
C ALA A 495 6.40 5.08 20.03
N HIS A 496 5.56 5.85 19.33
CA HIS A 496 5.95 6.52 18.08
C HIS A 496 7.02 7.60 18.31
N GLU A 497 6.84 8.45 19.32
CA GLU A 497 7.81 9.47 19.75
C GLU A 497 9.15 8.82 20.15
N SER A 498 9.10 7.68 20.84
CA SER A 498 10.30 6.92 21.23
C SER A 498 11.12 6.48 20.03
N VAL A 499 10.47 6.02 18.95
CA VAL A 499 11.16 5.63 17.72
C VAL A 499 11.84 6.84 17.07
N ASN A 500 11.19 8.00 17.04
CA ASN A 500 11.80 9.23 16.54
C ASN A 500 13.00 9.68 17.38
N ALA A 501 12.91 9.58 18.71
CA ALA A 501 14.02 9.94 19.59
C ALA A 501 15.26 9.07 19.33
N PHE A 502 15.09 7.75 19.24
CA PHE A 502 16.20 6.85 18.90
C PHE A 502 16.70 7.05 17.46
N SER A 503 15.84 7.45 16.51
CA SER A 503 16.31 7.71 15.15
C SER A 503 17.16 8.96 15.06
N ARG A 504 16.79 10.03 15.78
CA ARG A 504 17.64 11.22 15.93
C ARG A 504 18.98 10.86 16.57
N GLU A 505 18.96 10.10 17.66
CA GLU A 505 20.18 9.66 18.34
C GLU A 505 21.10 8.85 17.41
N ALA A 506 20.55 7.94 16.61
CA ALA A 506 21.29 7.15 15.63
C ALA A 506 21.96 8.01 14.55
N ILE A 507 21.26 9.01 14.00
CA ILE A 507 21.83 9.94 13.00
C ILE A 507 22.92 10.81 13.62
N LEU A 508 22.71 11.31 14.84
CA LEU A 508 23.71 12.12 15.55
C LEU A 508 24.97 11.31 15.86
N MET A 509 24.83 10.07 16.35
CA MET A 509 25.97 9.17 16.55
C MET A 509 26.70 8.86 15.25
N ALA A 510 25.98 8.61 14.16
CA ALA A 510 26.57 8.36 12.85
C ALA A 510 27.36 9.57 12.34
N LYS A 511 26.81 10.78 12.51
CA LYS A 511 27.49 12.04 12.19
C LYS A 511 28.80 12.18 12.97
N GLU A 512 28.78 11.98 14.28
CA GLU A 512 30.00 12.07 15.10
C GLU A 512 31.08 11.08 14.68
N ILE A 513 30.70 9.84 14.35
CA ILE A 513 31.64 8.81 13.90
C ILE A 513 32.22 9.18 12.52
N ALA A 514 31.39 9.68 11.60
CA ALA A 514 31.82 10.13 10.29
C ALA A 514 32.84 11.29 10.40
N GLU A 515 32.53 12.31 11.18
CA GLU A 515 33.40 13.48 11.39
C GLU A 515 34.73 13.09 12.06
N ARG A 516 34.71 12.20 13.05
CA ARG A 516 35.94 11.66 13.68
C ARG A 516 36.83 10.91 12.70
N ASN A 517 36.24 10.26 11.69
CA ASN A 517 36.96 9.56 10.62
C ASN A 517 37.34 10.48 9.44
N GLY A 518 37.16 11.80 9.59
CA GLY A 518 37.54 12.81 8.59
C GLY A 518 36.59 12.88 7.39
N PHE A 519 35.35 12.41 7.53
CA PHE A 519 34.30 12.63 6.54
C PHE A 519 33.55 13.93 6.87
N GLU A 520 33.30 14.72 5.83
CA GLU A 520 32.43 15.89 5.88
C GLU A 520 30.96 15.41 5.81
N PHE A 521 30.17 15.82 6.79
CA PHE A 521 28.73 15.53 6.83
C PHE A 521 27.95 16.64 6.13
N LEU A 522 27.31 16.33 5.00
CA LEU A 522 26.65 17.34 4.16
C LEU A 522 25.14 17.40 4.38
N HIS A 523 24.50 16.25 4.53
CA HIS A 523 23.05 16.17 4.60
C HIS A 523 22.62 14.88 5.29
N ALA A 524 21.43 14.88 5.88
CA ALA A 524 20.69 13.65 6.16
C ALA A 524 19.20 13.92 6.14
N ILE A 525 18.45 12.89 5.72
CA ILE A 525 16.99 12.87 5.73
C ILE A 525 16.59 11.58 6.42
N ILE A 526 16.16 11.69 7.68
CA ILE A 526 15.59 10.59 8.46
C ILE A 526 16.56 9.40 8.65
N ASP A 527 16.61 8.48 7.69
CA ASP A 527 17.33 7.21 7.71
C ASP A 527 18.50 7.17 6.73
N CYS A 528 18.71 8.23 5.93
CA CYS A 528 19.82 8.32 4.98
C CYS A 528 20.68 9.56 5.23
N MET A 529 21.97 9.46 4.90
CA MET A 529 22.96 10.53 5.04
C MET A 529 23.88 10.63 3.83
N TRP A 530 24.34 11.85 3.55
CA TRP A 530 25.29 12.17 2.49
C TRP A 530 26.60 12.64 3.11
N LEU A 531 27.66 11.91 2.80
CA LEU A 531 29.00 12.14 3.34
C LEU A 531 29.97 12.38 2.21
N LYS A 532 30.95 13.25 2.44
CA LYS A 532 32.01 13.55 1.49
C LYS A 532 33.36 13.35 2.15
N LYS A 533 34.28 12.72 1.43
CA LYS A 533 35.69 12.66 1.81
C LYS A 533 36.54 12.63 0.53
N PRO A 534 37.30 13.71 0.25
CA PRO A 534 38.13 13.77 -0.95
C PRO A 534 39.05 12.56 -1.06
N GLY A 535 39.07 11.92 -2.23
CA GLY A 535 39.89 10.73 -2.49
C GLY A 535 39.45 9.44 -1.78
N ALA A 536 38.32 9.43 -1.06
CA ALA A 536 37.81 8.21 -0.43
C ALA A 536 37.34 7.18 -1.46
N THR A 537 37.70 5.93 -1.22
CA THR A 537 37.27 4.77 -2.00
C THR A 537 35.95 4.22 -1.47
N GLN A 538 35.31 3.36 -2.26
CA GLN A 538 34.14 2.60 -1.81
C GLN A 538 34.43 1.83 -0.50
N ARG A 539 35.64 1.27 -0.36
CA ARG A 539 36.01 0.51 0.83
C ARG A 539 36.05 1.38 2.09
N ASP A 540 36.45 2.65 1.97
CA ASP A 540 36.47 3.57 3.10
C ASP A 540 35.05 3.85 3.62
N TYR A 541 34.07 4.01 2.73
CA TYR A 541 32.66 4.17 3.10
C TYR A 541 32.06 2.90 3.68
N GLU A 542 32.46 1.72 3.19
CA GLU A 542 32.03 0.43 3.75
C GLU A 542 32.58 0.22 5.17
N LEU A 543 33.86 0.54 5.40
CA LEU A 543 34.47 0.50 6.75
C LEU A 543 33.75 1.44 7.72
N LEU A 544 33.44 2.66 7.28
CA LEU A 544 32.67 3.60 8.08
C LEU A 544 31.27 3.05 8.39
N SER A 545 30.60 2.45 7.40
CA SER A 545 29.27 1.85 7.57
C SER A 545 29.29 0.71 8.59
N GLU A 546 30.33 -0.15 8.57
CA GLU A 546 30.52 -1.23 9.54
C GLU A 546 30.74 -0.68 10.97
N GLU A 547 31.52 0.39 11.13
CA GLU A 547 31.78 1.04 12.42
C GLU A 547 30.50 1.66 13.00
N ILE A 548 29.78 2.45 12.19
CA ILE A 548 28.52 3.05 12.61
C ILE A 548 27.50 1.96 12.95
N ALA A 549 27.36 0.93 12.10
CA ALA A 549 26.42 -0.16 12.34
C ALA A 549 26.69 -0.89 13.66
N ARG A 550 27.97 -1.14 13.99
CA ARG A 550 28.38 -1.76 15.26
C ARG A 550 28.02 -0.89 16.46
N ARG A 551 28.15 0.43 16.34
CA ARG A 551 27.91 1.36 17.45
C ARG A 551 26.43 1.66 17.66
N VAL A 552 25.68 1.87 16.58
CA VAL A 552 24.25 2.19 16.59
C VAL A 552 23.38 0.94 16.74
N GLY A 553 23.87 -0.21 16.28
CA GLY A 553 23.13 -1.48 16.27
C GLY A 553 22.11 -1.61 15.13
N ILE A 554 22.31 -0.87 14.04
CA ILE A 554 21.46 -0.91 12.84
C ILE A 554 22.38 -0.99 11.62
N ASP A 555 22.16 -1.97 10.74
CA ASP A 555 22.94 -2.11 9.52
C ASP A 555 22.80 -0.90 8.60
N ILE A 556 23.89 -0.53 7.94
CA ILE A 556 23.95 0.57 6.97
C ILE A 556 24.36 0.03 5.61
N SER A 557 23.68 0.50 4.57
CA SER A 557 23.91 0.19 3.17
C SER A 557 24.60 1.37 2.49
N LEU A 558 25.71 1.14 1.81
CA LEU A 558 26.22 2.10 0.83
C LEU A 558 25.38 1.98 -0.44
N GLU A 559 24.55 2.99 -0.70
CA GLU A 559 23.70 3.03 -1.90
C GLU A 559 24.53 3.37 -3.14
N GLY A 560 25.50 4.26 -3.00
CA GLY A 560 26.45 4.58 -4.05
C GLY A 560 27.21 5.88 -3.82
N ILE A 561 28.18 6.13 -4.69
CA ILE A 561 28.95 7.38 -4.73
C ILE A 561 28.52 8.16 -5.98
N TYR A 562 28.19 9.43 -5.82
CA TYR A 562 27.77 10.32 -6.89
C TYR A 562 28.96 10.80 -7.74
N ASN A 563 28.76 10.84 -9.06
CA ASN A 563 29.53 11.72 -9.95
C ASN A 563 29.17 13.18 -9.63
N TRP A 564 27.88 13.46 -9.58
CA TRP A 564 27.32 14.74 -9.15
C TRP A 564 25.95 14.53 -8.51
N ILE A 565 25.60 15.41 -7.58
CA ILE A 565 24.26 15.54 -7.00
C ILE A 565 23.90 17.02 -6.88
N LEU A 566 22.65 17.33 -7.21
CA LEU A 566 22.04 18.65 -7.07
C LEU A 566 21.10 18.67 -5.88
N PHE A 567 21.29 19.65 -5.02
CA PHE A 567 20.33 20.08 -4.00
C PHE A 567 19.71 21.43 -4.44
N PRO A 568 18.48 21.44 -4.98
CA PRO A 568 17.87 22.65 -5.53
C PRO A 568 17.57 23.71 -4.46
N SER A 569 17.93 24.96 -4.74
CA SER A 569 17.60 26.11 -3.89
C SER A 569 16.08 26.28 -3.70
N LEU A 570 15.69 26.77 -2.53
CA LEU A 570 14.33 27.20 -2.24
C LEU A 570 14.02 28.48 -3.01
N LYS A 571 12.77 28.60 -3.45
CA LYS A 571 12.29 29.79 -4.17
C LYS A 571 12.20 31.02 -3.26
N THR A 572 11.98 30.79 -1.96
CA THR A 572 11.82 31.84 -0.95
C THR A 572 13.15 32.30 -0.38
N ASP A 573 14.17 31.43 -0.43
CA ASP A 573 15.52 31.72 0.06
C ASP A 573 16.55 30.95 -0.79
N PRO A 574 17.25 31.63 -1.73
CA PRO A 574 18.22 30.99 -2.60
C PRO A 574 19.40 30.31 -1.88
N GLY A 575 19.69 30.72 -0.64
CA GLY A 575 20.78 30.17 0.18
C GLY A 575 20.42 28.86 0.89
N LEU A 576 19.14 28.49 0.91
CA LEU A 576 18.64 27.26 1.52
C LEU A 576 18.18 26.28 0.44
N SER A 577 18.43 24.99 0.62
CA SER A 577 17.90 23.94 -0.26
C SER A 577 16.60 23.38 0.28
N ALA A 578 15.73 22.89 -0.60
CA ALA A 578 14.56 22.14 -0.17
C ALA A 578 14.99 20.78 0.39
N ASN A 579 14.69 20.53 1.66
CA ASN A 579 15.19 19.40 2.46
C ASN A 579 15.03 18.02 1.80
N ASN A 580 13.96 17.83 1.02
CA ASN A 580 13.59 16.55 0.41
C ASN A 580 13.68 16.54 -1.14
N HIS A 581 14.33 17.54 -1.73
CA HIS A 581 14.50 17.63 -3.18
C HIS A 581 15.96 17.43 -3.54
N TYR A 582 16.24 16.47 -4.41
CA TYR A 582 17.58 16.26 -4.95
C TYR A 582 17.53 15.43 -6.23
N VAL A 583 18.56 15.58 -7.07
CA VAL A 583 18.78 14.71 -8.22
C VAL A 583 20.27 14.51 -8.43
N GLY A 584 20.71 13.27 -8.67
CA GLY A 584 22.12 12.97 -8.86
C GLY A 584 22.35 11.72 -9.70
N CYS A 585 23.53 11.66 -10.31
CA CYS A 585 24.02 10.51 -11.08
C CYS A 585 25.11 9.81 -10.28
N TYR A 586 24.95 8.51 -10.02
CA TYR A 586 25.99 7.71 -9.38
C TYR A 586 27.13 7.38 -10.35
N LYS A 587 28.31 7.07 -9.80
CA LYS A 587 29.47 6.54 -10.55
C LYS A 587 29.14 5.29 -11.38
N HIS A 588 28.16 4.50 -10.94
CA HIS A 588 27.68 3.31 -11.65
C HIS A 588 26.61 3.63 -12.72
N GLY A 589 26.28 4.90 -12.96
CA GLY A 589 25.41 5.37 -14.03
C GLY A 589 23.93 5.52 -13.67
N ASP A 590 23.49 5.05 -12.51
CA ASP A 590 22.09 5.17 -12.11
C ASP A 590 21.76 6.61 -11.67
N LEU A 591 20.60 7.11 -12.13
CA LEU A 591 20.04 8.39 -11.72
C LEU A 591 19.10 8.22 -10.52
N LYS A 592 19.35 8.96 -9.45
CA LYS A 592 18.44 9.08 -8.31
C LYS A 592 17.81 10.46 -8.26
N MET A 593 16.49 10.51 -8.07
CA MET A 593 15.71 11.74 -8.09
C MET A 593 14.60 11.70 -7.02
N ARG A 594 14.46 12.80 -6.27
CA ARG A 594 13.44 13.04 -5.25
C ARG A 594 12.93 14.47 -5.35
N GLY A 595 11.62 14.65 -5.22
CA GLY A 595 10.96 15.96 -5.14
C GLY A 595 10.90 16.77 -6.45
N ILE A 596 11.78 16.51 -7.43
CA ILE A 596 11.80 17.22 -8.71
C ILE A 596 10.57 16.92 -9.59
N GLU A 597 10.29 17.81 -10.55
CA GLU A 597 9.10 17.78 -11.41
C GLU A 597 8.88 16.43 -12.12
N ALA A 598 9.95 15.76 -12.56
CA ALA A 598 9.91 14.45 -13.22
C ALA A 598 9.25 13.36 -12.35
N ARG A 599 9.29 13.49 -11.02
CA ARG A 599 8.72 12.53 -10.06
C ARG A 599 7.38 12.96 -9.48
N ARG A 600 6.90 14.15 -9.79
CA ARG A 600 5.69 14.72 -9.19
C ARG A 600 4.43 14.27 -9.92
N HIS A 601 3.47 13.67 -9.21
CA HIS A 601 2.24 13.15 -9.83
C HIS A 601 1.38 14.25 -10.48
N ASP A 602 1.43 15.47 -9.95
CA ASP A 602 0.69 16.64 -10.40
C ASP A 602 1.31 17.37 -11.62
N VAL A 603 2.45 16.88 -12.12
CA VAL A 603 3.14 17.43 -13.30
C VAL A 603 2.75 16.65 -14.57
N PRO A 604 2.42 17.32 -15.69
CA PRO A 604 2.08 16.67 -16.96
C PRO A 604 3.20 15.78 -17.50
N LYS A 605 2.83 14.73 -18.25
CA LYS A 605 3.77 13.74 -18.78
C LYS A 605 4.78 14.35 -19.74
N ILE A 606 4.39 15.31 -20.57
CA ILE A 606 5.31 16.01 -21.50
C ILE A 606 6.44 16.73 -20.75
N ILE A 607 6.14 17.36 -19.61
CA ILE A 607 7.13 18.07 -18.77
C ILE A 607 8.06 17.07 -18.07
N LYS A 608 7.51 15.95 -17.59
CA LYS A 608 8.31 14.85 -17.02
C LYS A 608 9.27 14.27 -18.05
N ASN A 609 8.80 14.04 -19.28
CA ASN A 609 9.60 13.49 -20.37
C ASN A 609 10.72 14.47 -20.75
N MET A 610 10.41 15.77 -20.86
CA MET A 610 11.41 16.81 -21.11
C MET A 610 12.50 16.82 -20.02
N GLN A 611 12.13 16.92 -18.75
CA GLN A 611 13.11 16.96 -17.66
C GLN A 611 13.91 15.65 -17.56
N LYS A 612 13.30 14.49 -17.88
CA LYS A 612 14.00 13.20 -17.96
C LYS A 612 15.03 13.17 -19.09
N ALA A 613 14.68 13.65 -20.28
CA ALA A 613 15.60 13.73 -21.41
C ALA A 613 16.80 14.65 -21.12
N MET A 614 16.55 15.79 -20.45
CA MET A 614 17.61 16.66 -19.94
C MET A 614 18.53 15.91 -18.97
N LEU A 615 17.97 15.19 -18.00
CA LEU A 615 18.73 14.43 -17.01
C LEU A 615 19.51 13.27 -17.62
N GLU A 616 18.96 12.58 -18.63
CA GLU A 616 19.65 11.52 -19.37
C GLU A 616 20.91 12.07 -20.07
N LYS A 617 20.83 13.28 -20.65
CA LYS A 617 22.01 13.97 -21.20
C LYS A 617 23.00 14.38 -20.11
N MET A 618 22.52 14.91 -18.99
CA MET A 618 23.35 15.30 -17.84
C MET A 618 24.05 14.10 -17.17
N ALA A 619 23.45 12.91 -17.22
CA ALA A 619 23.99 11.71 -16.60
C ALA A 619 25.32 11.24 -17.20
N THR A 620 25.67 11.70 -18.40
CA THR A 620 26.94 11.37 -19.06
C THR A 620 28.13 12.11 -18.45
N ALA A 621 27.89 13.22 -17.73
CA ALA A 621 28.93 13.99 -17.05
C ALA A 621 29.45 13.27 -15.81
N ARG A 622 30.77 13.28 -15.64
CA ARG A 622 31.47 12.66 -14.50
C ARG A 622 31.72 13.62 -13.35
N ASN A 623 31.62 14.92 -13.61
CA ASN A 623 31.84 16.01 -12.67
C ASN A 623 30.99 17.23 -13.09
N VAL A 624 30.98 18.27 -12.27
CA VAL A 624 30.21 19.50 -12.43
C VAL A 624 30.76 20.37 -13.55
N GLU A 625 32.07 20.30 -13.84
CA GLU A 625 32.68 21.01 -14.97
C GLU A 625 32.16 20.48 -16.31
N GLU A 626 32.20 19.16 -16.52
CA GLU A 626 31.60 18.49 -17.68
C GLU A 626 30.09 18.76 -17.74
N LEU A 627 29.41 18.78 -16.59
CA LEU A 627 27.99 19.08 -16.52
C LEU A 627 27.67 20.51 -16.99
N SER A 628 28.49 21.48 -16.59
CA SER A 628 28.38 22.87 -17.04
C SER A 628 28.65 22.99 -18.53
N ALA A 629 29.62 22.23 -19.07
CA ALA A 629 29.91 22.20 -20.51
C ALA A 629 28.76 21.61 -21.34
N LEU A 630 28.00 20.66 -20.79
CA LEU A 630 26.82 20.07 -21.44
C LEU A 630 25.57 20.96 -21.38
N LEU A 631 25.55 21.99 -20.54
CA LEU A 631 24.35 22.80 -20.30
C LEU A 631 23.71 23.37 -21.58
N PRO A 632 24.46 23.88 -22.58
CA PRO A 632 23.87 24.33 -23.84
C PRO A 632 23.11 23.22 -24.58
N GLU A 633 23.66 22.00 -24.64
CA GLU A 633 23.01 20.84 -25.27
C GLU A 633 21.78 20.38 -24.48
N VAL A 634 21.85 20.47 -23.14
CA VAL A 634 20.72 20.16 -22.24
C VAL A 634 19.57 21.15 -22.47
N LEU A 635 19.87 22.45 -22.58
CA LEU A 635 18.87 23.48 -22.90
C LEU A 635 18.30 23.29 -24.32
N GLU A 636 19.13 22.88 -25.28
CA GLU A 636 18.66 22.59 -26.65
C GLU A 636 17.72 21.39 -26.68
N THR A 637 17.97 20.37 -25.86
CA THR A 637 17.05 19.24 -25.66
C THR A 637 15.68 19.72 -25.20
N ALA A 638 15.64 20.69 -24.27
CA ALA A 638 14.38 21.28 -23.80
C ALA A 638 13.68 22.16 -24.85
N ARG A 639 14.43 22.79 -25.78
CA ARG A 639 13.88 23.64 -26.84
C ARG A 639 12.84 22.89 -27.68
N ASN A 640 13.10 21.64 -28.02
CA ASN A 640 12.20 20.81 -28.82
C ASN A 640 10.83 20.65 -28.14
N TYR A 641 10.82 20.35 -26.84
CA TYR A 641 9.57 20.22 -26.07
C TYR A 641 8.84 21.54 -25.92
N ILE A 642 9.56 22.64 -25.65
CA ILE A 642 8.98 23.99 -25.60
C ILE A 642 8.34 24.35 -26.94
N SER A 643 9.00 24.05 -28.06
CA SER A 643 8.48 24.29 -29.41
C SER A 643 7.18 23.52 -29.68
N ILE A 644 7.14 22.23 -29.28
CA ILE A 644 5.92 21.40 -29.38
C ILE A 644 4.77 22.04 -28.57
N ILE A 645 5.02 22.36 -27.29
CA ILE A 645 4.03 22.99 -26.40
C ILE A 645 3.54 24.32 -26.97
N ARG A 646 4.46 25.18 -27.46
CA ARG A 646 4.12 26.50 -27.98
C ARG A 646 3.47 26.47 -29.36
N SER A 647 3.65 25.40 -30.13
CA SER A 647 2.97 25.22 -31.42
C SER A 647 1.49 24.82 -31.31
N GLY A 648 1.00 24.53 -30.10
CA GLY A 648 -0.37 24.03 -29.89
C GLY A 648 -0.59 22.58 -30.32
N ARG A 649 0.48 21.84 -30.65
CA ARG A 649 0.43 20.47 -31.21
C ARG A 649 0.91 19.41 -30.22
N ALA A 650 0.99 19.71 -28.94
CA ALA A 650 1.31 18.71 -27.93
C ALA A 650 0.21 17.63 -27.88
N ASN A 651 0.61 16.38 -27.70
CA ASN A 651 -0.34 15.28 -27.52
C ASN A 651 -1.18 15.52 -26.26
N SER A 652 -2.50 15.56 -26.38
CA SER A 652 -3.43 15.82 -25.29
C SER A 652 -3.25 14.85 -24.12
N MET A 653 -2.96 13.58 -24.39
CA MET A 653 -2.69 12.57 -23.36
C MET A 653 -1.44 12.87 -22.54
N GLU A 654 -0.46 13.60 -23.11
CA GLU A 654 0.73 14.00 -22.37
C GLU A 654 0.54 15.27 -21.52
N LEU A 655 -0.56 16.01 -21.75
CA LEU A 655 -0.93 17.22 -21.03
C LEU A 655 -1.79 16.92 -19.78
N VAL A 656 -2.33 15.72 -19.66
CA VAL A 656 -3.23 15.34 -18.56
C VAL A 656 -2.58 15.57 -17.19
N ILE A 657 -3.32 16.28 -16.33
CA ILE A 657 -3.00 16.50 -14.93
C ILE A 657 -3.93 15.64 -14.08
N LYS A 658 -3.34 14.90 -13.15
CA LYS A 658 -4.06 14.07 -12.18
C LYS A 658 -4.05 14.72 -10.80
N ARG A 659 -5.22 14.86 -10.17
CA ARG A 659 -5.36 15.39 -8.79
C ARG A 659 -6.38 14.60 -7.99
N HIS A 660 -6.14 14.41 -6.71
CA HIS A 660 -7.13 13.82 -5.79
C HIS A 660 -8.12 14.89 -5.32
N ILE A 661 -9.41 14.53 -5.32
CA ILE A 661 -10.44 15.34 -4.69
C ILE A 661 -10.45 15.06 -3.19
N THR A 662 -10.53 16.13 -2.40
CA THR A 662 -10.44 16.09 -0.93
C THR A 662 -11.79 16.31 -0.26
N LYS A 663 -12.84 16.52 -1.04
CA LYS A 663 -14.21 16.75 -0.62
C LYS A 663 -15.15 16.19 -1.68
N GLU A 664 -16.41 15.99 -1.31
CA GLU A 664 -17.46 15.73 -2.29
C GLU A 664 -17.63 16.95 -3.21
N PRO A 665 -18.02 16.75 -4.48
CA PRO A 665 -18.18 17.84 -5.45
C PRO A 665 -19.07 18.99 -4.96
N GLU A 666 -20.15 18.69 -4.21
CA GLU A 666 -21.09 19.67 -3.68
C GLU A 666 -20.54 20.48 -2.48
N GLU A 667 -19.49 19.99 -1.82
CA GLU A 667 -18.85 20.67 -0.67
C GLU A 667 -17.80 21.71 -1.09
N TYR A 668 -17.49 21.81 -2.38
CA TYR A 668 -16.57 22.82 -2.89
C TYR A 668 -17.26 24.19 -3.02
N THR A 669 -16.97 25.10 -2.09
CA THR A 669 -17.45 26.49 -2.13
C THR A 669 -16.64 27.43 -3.03
N ASN A 670 -15.45 26.99 -3.46
CA ASN A 670 -14.50 27.80 -4.22
C ASN A 670 -14.39 27.33 -5.68
N ASN A 671 -14.28 28.27 -6.63
CA ASN A 671 -14.06 28.00 -8.07
C ASN A 671 -12.61 27.59 -8.41
N SER A 672 -12.08 26.63 -7.66
CA SER A 672 -10.82 25.98 -7.98
C SER A 672 -10.97 25.09 -9.22
N ILE A 673 -9.87 24.81 -9.93
CA ILE A 673 -9.88 23.91 -11.09
C ILE A 673 -10.48 22.54 -10.73
N SER A 674 -10.13 22.00 -9.56
CA SER A 674 -10.65 20.72 -9.09
C SER A 674 -12.16 20.74 -8.90
N ALA A 675 -12.71 21.82 -8.35
CA ALA A 675 -14.15 21.98 -8.16
C ALA A 675 -14.91 22.04 -9.50
N ILE A 676 -14.38 22.82 -10.47
CA ILE A 676 -14.98 22.95 -11.82
C ILE A 676 -15.01 21.59 -12.52
N VAL A 677 -13.88 20.88 -12.53
CA VAL A 677 -13.76 19.56 -13.17
C VAL A 677 -14.68 18.53 -12.50
N SER A 678 -14.73 18.49 -11.17
CA SER A 678 -15.63 17.59 -10.45
C SER A 678 -17.09 17.83 -10.81
N LYS A 679 -17.53 19.09 -10.84
CA LYS A 679 -18.90 19.46 -11.16
C LYS A 679 -19.31 19.08 -12.59
N MET A 680 -18.41 19.28 -13.56
CA MET A 680 -18.63 18.84 -14.94
C MET A 680 -18.78 17.32 -15.08
N ILE A 681 -18.05 16.54 -14.28
CA ILE A 681 -18.15 15.08 -14.27
C ILE A 681 -19.51 14.64 -13.69
N GLU A 682 -19.98 15.30 -12.64
CA GLU A 682 -21.31 15.03 -12.07
C GLU A 682 -22.45 15.40 -13.00
N GLU A 683 -22.37 16.56 -13.67
CA GLU A 683 -23.34 16.99 -14.68
C GLU A 683 -23.41 16.01 -15.85
N ALA A 684 -22.31 15.30 -16.15
CA ALA A 684 -22.27 14.21 -17.12
C ALA A 684 -22.87 12.88 -16.58
N GLY A 685 -23.40 12.86 -15.36
CA GLY A 685 -24.06 11.71 -14.73
C GLY A 685 -23.12 10.75 -14.02
N ILE A 686 -21.87 11.16 -13.73
CA ILE A 686 -20.89 10.31 -13.05
C ILE A 686 -20.66 10.82 -11.64
N HIS A 687 -21.01 10.00 -10.66
CA HIS A 687 -20.74 10.30 -9.27
C HIS A 687 -19.24 10.17 -8.97
N LEU A 688 -18.70 11.14 -8.23
CA LEU A 688 -17.34 11.13 -7.72
C LEU A 688 -17.39 11.13 -6.19
N SER A 689 -16.52 10.35 -5.56
CA SER A 689 -16.42 10.31 -4.09
C SER A 689 -15.14 10.95 -3.59
N ALA A 690 -15.17 11.55 -2.39
CA ALA A 690 -13.98 12.12 -1.77
C ALA A 690 -12.82 11.10 -1.68
N GLY A 691 -11.63 11.50 -2.12
CA GLY A 691 -10.43 10.66 -2.20
C GLY A 691 -10.15 10.09 -3.61
N GLU A 692 -11.13 10.07 -4.51
CA GLU A 692 -10.91 9.70 -5.91
C GLU A 692 -9.99 10.70 -6.64
N SER A 693 -9.43 10.28 -7.78
CA SER A 693 -8.61 11.13 -8.64
C SER A 693 -9.38 11.62 -9.85
N ILE A 694 -9.30 12.92 -10.14
CA ILE A 694 -9.74 13.54 -11.38
C ILE A 694 -8.56 13.73 -12.33
N GLU A 695 -8.82 13.53 -13.62
CA GLU A 695 -7.86 13.72 -14.71
C GLU A 695 -8.42 14.78 -15.65
N PHE A 696 -7.64 15.83 -15.91
CA PHE A 696 -8.11 17.00 -16.67
C PHE A 696 -6.97 17.68 -17.43
N ILE A 697 -7.34 18.51 -18.40
CA ILE A 697 -6.43 19.37 -19.16
C ILE A 697 -6.82 20.83 -18.88
N ILE A 698 -5.82 21.67 -18.55
CA ILE A 698 -6.01 23.11 -18.37
C ILE A 698 -6.22 23.75 -19.75
N ILE A 699 -7.36 24.41 -19.93
CA ILE A 699 -7.74 25.11 -21.17
C ILE A 699 -7.38 26.59 -21.08
N ASP A 700 -7.71 27.23 -19.96
CA ASP A 700 -7.36 28.63 -19.67
C ASP A 700 -7.30 28.85 -18.16
N GLN A 701 -6.10 28.82 -17.58
CA GLN A 701 -5.94 29.01 -16.13
C GLN A 701 -6.42 30.39 -15.66
N SER A 702 -6.34 31.41 -16.53
CA SER A 702 -6.75 32.77 -16.20
C SER A 702 -8.28 32.90 -16.08
N GLY A 703 -9.03 32.02 -16.75
CA GLY A 703 -10.48 32.11 -16.87
C GLY A 703 -10.97 33.37 -17.59
N LYS A 704 -10.09 34.09 -18.30
CA LYS A 704 -10.41 35.35 -18.97
C LYS A 704 -10.94 35.14 -20.39
N LYS A 705 -10.60 34.02 -21.03
CA LYS A 705 -10.95 33.69 -22.42
C LYS A 705 -11.94 32.55 -22.50
N ASN A 706 -11.85 31.60 -21.57
CA ASN A 706 -12.83 30.53 -21.42
C ASN A 706 -13.27 30.45 -19.95
N PRO A 707 -14.58 30.52 -19.64
CA PRO A 707 -15.07 30.27 -18.28
C PRO A 707 -14.69 28.86 -17.78
N GLU A 708 -14.55 27.91 -18.70
CA GLU A 708 -14.09 26.54 -18.46
C GLU A 708 -12.56 26.51 -18.36
N LYS A 709 -12.04 26.83 -17.16
CA LYS A 709 -10.59 26.87 -16.89
C LYS A 709 -9.85 25.57 -17.21
N ALA A 710 -10.54 24.44 -17.09
CA ALA A 710 -10.06 23.11 -17.37
C ALA A 710 -11.23 22.20 -17.77
N LYS A 711 -10.93 21.15 -18.52
CA LYS A 711 -11.90 20.12 -18.90
C LYS A 711 -11.47 18.74 -18.39
N PRO A 712 -12.40 17.93 -17.85
CA PRO A 712 -12.16 16.51 -17.59
C PRO A 712 -11.69 15.79 -18.85
N LEU A 713 -10.74 14.86 -18.73
CA LEU A 713 -10.25 14.07 -19.87
C LEU A 713 -11.39 13.35 -20.60
N ALA A 714 -12.39 12.87 -19.86
CA ALA A 714 -13.56 12.18 -20.42
C ALA A 714 -14.46 13.06 -21.29
N LEU A 715 -14.41 14.39 -21.11
CA LEU A 715 -15.21 15.37 -21.86
C LEU A 715 -14.36 16.22 -22.81
N TYR A 716 -13.06 15.90 -22.93
CA TYR A 716 -12.11 16.68 -23.71
C TYR A 716 -12.18 16.30 -25.19
N ALA A 717 -12.29 17.31 -26.06
CA ALA A 717 -12.13 17.19 -27.50
C ALA A 717 -10.83 17.87 -27.94
N LEU A 718 -10.19 17.36 -29.01
CA LEU A 718 -8.95 17.95 -29.54
C LEU A 718 -9.12 19.44 -29.91
N ASP A 719 -10.32 19.83 -30.35
CA ASP A 719 -10.66 21.20 -30.71
C ASP A 719 -10.71 22.16 -29.49
N ASP A 720 -10.75 21.63 -28.26
CA ASP A 720 -10.72 22.44 -27.04
C ASP A 720 -9.36 23.12 -26.81
N GLY A 721 -8.28 22.58 -27.40
CA GLY A 721 -6.93 23.10 -27.21
C GLY A 721 -6.41 22.97 -25.77
N TYR A 722 -5.43 23.79 -25.39
CA TYR A 722 -4.87 23.86 -24.03
C TYR A 722 -4.17 25.20 -23.77
N ASP A 723 -3.93 25.51 -22.49
CA ASP A 723 -3.27 26.75 -22.06
C ASP A 723 -1.75 26.71 -22.32
N ILE A 724 -1.34 27.07 -23.53
CA ILE A 724 0.06 27.09 -23.98
C ILE A 724 0.99 27.79 -22.99
N GLU A 725 0.57 28.92 -22.41
CA GLU A 725 1.43 29.72 -21.53
C GLU A 725 1.60 29.02 -20.18
N GLN A 726 0.55 28.42 -19.64
CA GLN A 726 0.64 27.67 -18.39
C GLN A 726 1.53 26.43 -18.51
N TYR A 727 1.41 25.66 -19.60
CA TYR A 727 2.29 24.49 -19.82
C TYR A 727 3.72 24.91 -20.15
N THR A 728 3.93 26.04 -20.85
CA THR A 728 5.26 26.62 -21.05
C THR A 728 5.89 27.00 -19.71
N GLU A 729 5.14 27.62 -18.81
CA GLU A 729 5.62 27.99 -17.47
C GLU A 729 5.97 26.75 -16.62
N PHE A 730 5.25 25.63 -16.76
CA PHE A 730 5.65 24.36 -16.15
C PHE A 730 6.98 23.85 -16.71
N ALA A 731 7.20 23.95 -18.02
CA ALA A 731 8.46 23.57 -18.65
C ALA A 731 9.62 24.44 -18.14
N LEU A 732 9.45 25.76 -18.13
CA LEU A 732 10.48 26.70 -17.69
C LEU A 732 10.89 26.46 -16.23
N LYS A 733 9.93 26.18 -15.34
CA LYS A 733 10.22 25.82 -13.94
C LYS A 733 11.02 24.53 -13.82
N ALA A 734 10.67 23.50 -14.61
CA ALA A 734 11.40 22.25 -14.60
C ALA A 734 12.84 22.40 -15.12
N ILE A 735 13.07 23.32 -16.06
CA ILE A 735 14.40 23.67 -16.57
C ILE A 735 15.19 24.44 -15.51
N GLU A 736 14.59 25.48 -14.92
CA GLU A 736 15.20 26.30 -13.86
C GLU A 736 15.71 25.46 -12.71
N THR A 737 14.93 24.47 -12.25
CA THR A 737 15.36 23.55 -11.18
C THR A 737 16.74 22.96 -11.44
N LEU A 738 17.09 22.63 -12.70
CA LEU A 738 18.38 22.04 -13.08
C LEU A 738 19.44 23.09 -13.44
N SER A 739 19.04 24.23 -14.00
CA SER A 739 19.97 25.22 -14.58
C SER A 739 20.28 26.41 -13.67
N LEU A 740 19.49 26.64 -12.61
CA LEU A 740 19.65 27.76 -11.68
C LEU A 740 21.06 27.82 -11.04
N PRO A 741 21.68 26.70 -10.60
CA PRO A 741 23.04 26.74 -10.05
C PRO A 741 24.11 27.24 -11.03
N PHE A 742 23.86 27.12 -12.34
CA PHE A 742 24.71 27.67 -13.40
C PHE A 742 24.34 29.11 -13.77
N GLY A 743 23.45 29.73 -12.99
CA GLY A 743 23.03 31.12 -13.16
C GLY A 743 21.92 31.34 -14.17
N TYR A 744 21.19 30.30 -14.60
CA TYR A 744 20.04 30.40 -15.51
C TYR A 744 18.73 30.42 -14.72
N ASP A 745 18.29 31.61 -14.30
CA ASP A 745 16.95 31.86 -13.77
C ASP A 745 15.87 31.84 -14.87
N ILE A 746 14.59 31.81 -14.49
CA ILE A 746 13.46 31.90 -15.44
C ILE A 746 13.61 33.04 -16.45
N GLY A 747 14.15 34.20 -16.05
CA GLY A 747 14.31 35.36 -16.93
C GLY A 747 15.31 35.07 -18.06
N LYS A 748 16.48 34.54 -17.72
CA LYS A 748 17.51 34.14 -18.70
C LYS A 748 17.06 32.96 -19.54
N ILE A 749 16.34 31.99 -18.97
CA ILE A 749 15.78 30.87 -19.71
C ILE A 749 14.77 31.38 -20.76
N LYS A 750 13.88 32.31 -20.37
CA LYS A 750 12.94 32.97 -21.29
C LYS A 750 13.68 33.68 -22.41
N ALA A 751 14.71 34.46 -22.09
CA ALA A 751 15.55 35.11 -23.09
C ALA A 751 16.23 34.10 -24.05
N TYR A 752 16.77 33.01 -23.52
CA TYR A 752 17.44 31.95 -24.30
C TYR A 752 16.52 31.26 -25.30
N PHE A 753 15.25 31.07 -24.93
CA PHE A 753 14.24 30.49 -25.82
C PHE A 753 13.50 31.51 -26.68
N GLY A 754 13.85 32.80 -26.60
CA GLY A 754 13.14 33.87 -27.32
C GLY A 754 11.69 34.04 -26.87
N ILE A 755 11.39 33.69 -25.62
CA ILE A 755 10.07 33.84 -25.01
C ILE A 755 10.04 35.24 -24.38
N SER A 756 9.41 36.19 -25.06
CA SER A 756 9.27 37.56 -24.53
C SER A 756 8.59 37.55 -23.15
N PRO A 757 9.00 38.43 -22.21
CA PRO A 757 8.20 38.69 -21.02
C PRO A 757 6.86 39.28 -21.48
N THR A 758 5.83 38.47 -21.50
CA THR A 758 4.54 38.87 -22.05
C THR A 758 3.90 39.91 -21.15
N ASN A 759 3.76 41.13 -21.67
CA ASN A 759 2.50 41.85 -21.48
C ASN A 759 1.36 40.89 -21.85
N LEU A 760 0.42 40.71 -20.94
CA LEU A 760 -0.71 39.75 -20.92
C LEU A 760 -1.67 39.82 -22.13
N LYS A 761 -1.22 39.51 -23.35
CA LYS A 761 -2.08 39.20 -24.51
C LYS A 761 -1.43 38.04 -25.30
N SER A 762 -1.74 36.77 -25.01
CA SER A 762 -2.89 36.04 -25.56
C SER A 762 -2.90 35.93 -27.09
N ALA A 763 -2.11 35.00 -27.66
CA ALA A 763 -2.30 34.52 -29.03
C ALA A 763 -2.70 33.04 -28.99
N ILE A 764 -3.89 32.72 -29.50
CA ILE A 764 -4.30 31.36 -29.88
C ILE A 764 -4.16 31.31 -31.39
N LEU A 765 -3.37 30.38 -31.93
CA LEU A 765 -3.45 30.03 -33.34
C LEU A 765 -4.50 28.91 -33.47
N PRO A 766 -5.62 29.12 -34.18
CA PRO A 766 -6.48 28.01 -34.54
C PRO A 766 -5.70 27.05 -35.45
N VAL A 767 -5.82 25.75 -35.20
CA VAL A 767 -5.32 24.72 -36.11
C VAL A 767 -6.01 24.93 -37.47
N GLN A 768 -5.23 25.21 -38.52
CA GLN A 768 -5.76 25.35 -39.87
C GLN A 768 -6.45 24.04 -40.28
N LYS A 769 -7.72 24.13 -40.66
CA LYS A 769 -8.47 23.05 -41.32
C LYS A 769 -7.75 22.64 -42.60
N GLN A 770 -6.96 21.57 -42.57
CA GLN A 770 -6.68 20.80 -43.79
C GLN A 770 -7.84 19.83 -44.00
N VAL A 771 -8.76 20.23 -44.87
CA VAL A 771 -9.74 19.32 -45.46
C VAL A 771 -8.98 18.38 -46.41
N MET A 772 -8.76 17.14 -45.99
CA MET A 772 -8.45 16.06 -46.93
C MET A 772 -9.78 15.49 -47.47
N PRO A 773 -9.93 15.31 -48.79
CA PRO A 773 -11.16 14.76 -49.35
C PRO A 773 -11.30 13.28 -48.96
N LEU A 774 -12.50 12.94 -48.50
CA LEU A 774 -12.97 11.57 -48.26
C LEU A 774 -12.74 10.72 -49.52
N PHE A 775 -11.98 9.63 -49.37
CA PHE A 775 -11.98 8.56 -50.35
C PHE A 775 -13.40 7.95 -50.41
N GLN A 776 -13.97 7.98 -51.61
CA GLN A 776 -15.16 7.23 -51.98
C GLN A 776 -14.89 5.74 -51.83
N ILE A 777 -15.81 5.06 -51.15
CA ILE A 777 -15.93 3.61 -51.11
C ILE A 777 -16.62 3.20 -52.42
N GLU A 778 -15.93 2.42 -53.26
CA GLU A 778 -16.58 1.53 -54.22
C GLU A 778 -16.35 0.08 -53.78
N ILE A 779 -17.46 -0.54 -53.38
CA ILE A 779 -17.80 -1.98 -53.22
C ILE A 779 -16.99 -2.80 -52.21
#